data_AF-A0A1G1FKG9-F1
#
_entry.id   AF-A0A1G1FKG9-F1
#
_cell.length_a   1.000
_cell.length_b   1.000
_cell.length_c   1.000
_cell.angle_alpha   90.00
_cell.angle_beta   90.00
_cell.angle_gamma   90.00
#
_symmetry.space_group_name_H-M   'P 1'
#
loop_
_entity.id
_entity.type
_entity.pdbx_description
1 polymer ?
#
loop_
_entity_poly.entity_id
_entity_poly.type
_entity_poly.pdbx_seq_one_letter_code
_entity_poly.pdbx_strand_id
1 'polypeptide(L)'
;MLSKIFGLKQKEDCKIHGTHSKAANKTLFLMILASFSLIIWHVWIYGPTSQTANPEALQQPFPFLLGREIWDLLFNPHGLIAELWDIFPYFILGILLAGFIRTYKLALKLQTSFKKHGLLGVFLASLVGLITPLCACGTITTAVSLLFARFPLAPVMALLVTSPLLSPSTYLLTLNDLGPEWTVIRTVAAFSMGMFAGVVTLMLRDKGFQTDSIFIEGAIPRGDFHDESYPDERLRCNCKERFGHRIAARTKNMFIVFLAKSSEMLWLVGKYVLVGVAIGIVVERYIPFKWIYSLFGQKNILNIVWVTLGSVPIFLHQISASSILYHIKSSLDGTLDGGAALAFMIGGPVTAMPTMVMFWTIFKKRVFFLYMFICIVGTVLIAYTFQFFVFVPYADTGNPLLRNVSSISGGKSSIIKKQDKHVRIVMDPDAKNIIATYSNDLGGQGTVVFDAGLERFLNSSADKYDNLKYINNIAAWLEDNNSSQAQKSILIYDTFHGPGPDKSAFSRNAVTALEKNGFTVRITDRQETPEVSERLIEKYDQFWIFFGESDSGPYLSNSELEAISKFMSEGKSMLVVAGQPQNRADGLTAVNQLSSRYGIIFYGSVENQDELSAAPASYFLSRMSGVLGRILRLVNKA
;
A
#
# COMPACT_ATOMS: atom_id res chain seq x y z
N MET A 1 13.87 19.97 62.71
CA MET A 1 13.34 19.12 63.81
C MET A 1 12.03 18.41 63.44
N LEU A 2 11.12 19.02 62.66
CA LEU A 2 9.87 18.42 62.18
C LEU A 2 10.01 17.28 61.14
N SER A 3 11.12 17.20 60.41
CA SER A 3 11.38 16.12 59.43
C SER A 3 11.72 14.76 60.06
N LYS A 4 11.99 14.68 61.37
CA LYS A 4 12.27 13.43 62.09
C LYS A 4 11.03 12.77 62.71
N ILE A 5 9.89 13.48 62.78
CA ILE A 5 8.66 13.01 63.44
C ILE A 5 7.76 12.26 62.44
N PHE A 6 7.75 12.69 61.18
CA PHE A 6 7.18 11.94 60.08
C PHE A 6 8.31 11.16 59.42
N GLY A 7 8.30 9.83 59.55
CA GLY A 7 9.29 8.92 58.95
C GLY A 7 9.30 8.95 57.41
N LEU A 8 9.58 10.10 56.82
CA LEU A 8 9.90 10.25 55.41
C LEU A 8 11.33 9.76 55.23
N LYS A 9 11.43 8.49 54.86
CA LYS A 9 12.64 7.90 54.28
C LYS A 9 13.14 8.87 53.21
N GLN A 10 14.34 9.39 53.42
CA GLN A 10 15.05 10.20 52.43
C GLN A 10 15.10 9.38 51.15
N LYS A 11 14.37 9.80 50.11
CA LYS A 11 14.52 9.21 48.77
C LYS A 11 15.97 9.49 48.36
N GLU A 12 16.77 8.44 48.25
CA GLU A 12 18.06 8.53 47.61
C GLU A 12 17.80 8.95 46.15
N ASP A 13 17.97 10.24 45.86
CA ASP A 13 17.90 10.74 44.49
C ASP A 13 19.07 10.12 43.71
N CYS A 14 18.78 9.01 43.04
CA CYS A 14 19.70 8.36 42.13
C CYS A 14 20.05 9.37 41.03
N LYS A 15 21.33 9.78 40.95
CA LYS A 15 21.88 10.71 39.93
C LYS A 15 21.65 10.25 38.48
N ILE A 16 21.20 9.01 38.28
CA ILE A 16 20.89 8.37 37.00
C ILE A 16 19.40 8.60 36.61
N HIS A 17 18.56 8.99 37.58
CA HIS A 17 17.27 9.70 37.54
C HIS A 17 17.24 11.01 36.71
N GLY A 18 17.70 11.02 35.47
CA GLY A 18 17.90 12.24 34.68
C GLY A 18 16.64 13.12 34.50
N THR A 19 16.82 14.42 34.77
CA THR A 19 15.90 15.56 34.64
C THR A 19 15.40 15.87 33.21
N HIS A 20 15.67 15.00 32.23
CA HIS A 20 15.38 15.20 30.80
C HIS A 20 13.90 15.02 30.41
N SER A 21 13.04 14.52 31.32
CA SER A 21 11.60 14.32 31.03
C SER A 21 10.85 15.65 30.78
N LYS A 22 11.34 16.77 31.32
CA LYS A 22 10.67 18.07 31.19
C LYS A 22 10.76 18.65 29.77
N ALA A 23 11.88 18.47 29.07
CA ALA A 23 12.04 19.01 27.72
C ALA A 23 11.18 18.23 26.71
N ALA A 24 11.19 16.89 26.77
CA ALA A 24 10.36 16.05 25.89
C ALA A 24 8.86 16.27 26.14
N ASN A 25 8.44 16.42 27.40
CA ASN A 25 7.03 16.73 27.72
C ASN A 25 6.62 18.12 27.24
N LYS A 26 7.52 19.13 27.25
CA LYS A 26 7.24 20.45 26.67
C LYS A 26 7.05 20.39 25.16
N THR A 27 7.90 19.66 24.45
CA THR A 27 7.76 19.48 23.00
C THR A 27 6.45 18.76 22.65
N LEU A 28 6.10 17.71 23.40
CA LEU A 28 4.84 16.98 23.25
C LEU A 28 3.63 17.91 23.45
N PHE A 29 3.66 18.73 24.50
CA PHE A 29 2.60 19.70 24.79
C PHE A 29 2.46 20.74 23.66
N LEU A 30 3.58 21.25 23.14
CA LEU A 30 3.58 22.17 21.99
C LEU A 30 2.96 21.54 20.74
N MET A 31 3.24 20.26 20.46
CA MET A 31 2.64 19.55 19.33
C MET A 31 1.12 19.38 19.49
N ILE A 32 0.65 18.98 20.67
CA ILE A 32 -0.78 18.86 20.97
C ILE A 32 -1.48 20.22 20.80
N LEU A 33 -0.85 21.30 21.28
CA LEU A 33 -1.40 22.65 21.20
C LEU A 33 -1.43 23.15 19.75
N ALA A 34 -0.42 22.81 18.94
CA ALA A 34 -0.42 23.09 17.50
C ALA A 34 -1.54 22.34 16.76
N SER A 35 -1.71 21.04 17.02
CA SER A 35 -2.81 20.24 16.45
C SER A 35 -4.19 20.80 16.82
N PHE A 36 -4.37 21.19 18.08
CA PHE A 36 -5.63 21.79 18.55
C PHE A 36 -5.89 23.16 17.92
N SER A 37 -4.84 23.98 17.76
CA SER A 37 -4.94 25.27 17.06
C SER A 37 -5.34 25.09 15.59
N LEU A 38 -4.85 24.02 14.94
CA LEU A 38 -5.17 23.69 13.55
C LEU A 38 -6.64 23.26 13.40
N ILE A 39 -7.16 22.46 14.35
CA ILE A 39 -8.59 22.10 14.41
C ILE A 39 -9.46 23.34 14.57
N ILE A 40 -9.14 24.20 15.53
CA ILE A 40 -9.87 25.46 15.77
C ILE A 40 -9.87 26.31 14.50
N TRP A 41 -8.70 26.46 13.87
CA TRP A 41 -8.54 27.26 12.66
C TRP A 41 -9.37 26.70 11.49
N HIS A 42 -9.32 25.38 11.25
CA HIS A 42 -10.07 24.75 10.18
C HIS A 42 -11.58 24.87 10.37
N VAL A 43 -12.09 24.55 11.58
CA VAL A 43 -13.53 24.67 11.89
C VAL A 43 -14.01 26.12 11.75
N TRP A 44 -13.15 27.09 12.09
CA TRP A 44 -13.48 28.51 11.99
C TRP A 44 -13.58 29.01 10.53
N ILE A 45 -12.71 28.52 9.64
CA ILE A 45 -12.66 28.98 8.23
C ILE A 45 -13.57 28.15 7.31
N TYR A 46 -13.52 26.83 7.43
CA TYR A 46 -14.14 25.89 6.48
C TYR A 46 -15.38 25.19 7.05
N GLY A 47 -15.65 25.33 8.34
CA GLY A 47 -16.70 24.57 9.02
C GLY A 47 -16.28 23.12 9.33
N PRO A 48 -17.20 22.30 9.89
CA PRO A 48 -16.93 20.91 10.21
C PRO A 48 -16.77 20.04 8.95
N THR A 49 -15.77 19.17 8.99
CA THR A 49 -15.31 18.36 7.84
C THR A 49 -16.34 17.30 7.44
N SER A 50 -17.19 16.86 8.38
CA SER A 50 -18.20 15.83 8.16
C SER A 50 -19.46 16.31 7.43
N GLN A 51 -19.63 17.62 7.19
CA GLN A 51 -20.90 18.17 6.66
C GLN A 51 -20.71 19.25 5.59
N THR A 52 -20.08 18.91 4.46
CA THR A 52 -20.20 19.72 3.24
C THR A 52 -21.59 19.65 2.57
N ALA A 53 -22.56 18.93 3.15
CA ALA A 53 -23.84 18.62 2.51
C ALA A 53 -25.09 19.28 3.12
N ASN A 54 -25.03 19.90 4.32
CA ASN A 54 -26.24 20.42 4.98
C ASN A 54 -26.11 21.91 5.40
N PRO A 55 -26.67 22.86 4.64
CA PRO A 55 -26.49 24.30 4.88
C PRO A 55 -27.11 24.81 6.20
N GLU A 56 -28.07 24.07 6.79
CA GLU A 56 -28.68 24.42 8.08
C GLU A 56 -27.75 24.16 9.29
N ALA A 57 -26.78 23.25 9.17
CA ALA A 57 -25.87 22.92 10.26
C ALA A 57 -24.82 24.02 10.52
N LEU A 58 -24.51 24.86 9.51
CA LEU A 58 -23.57 25.97 9.60
C LEU A 58 -24.10 27.17 10.41
N GLN A 59 -25.40 27.19 10.76
CA GLN A 59 -26.00 28.27 11.57
C GLN A 59 -25.81 28.09 13.08
N GLN A 60 -25.17 27.00 13.53
CA GLN A 60 -24.97 26.72 14.95
C GLN A 60 -23.78 27.49 15.55
N PRO A 61 -23.80 27.80 16.85
CA PRO A 61 -22.72 28.55 17.49
C PRO A 61 -21.39 27.79 17.44
N PHE A 62 -20.29 28.50 17.16
CA PHE A 62 -18.95 27.94 16.97
C PHE A 62 -18.51 26.89 18.02
N PRO A 63 -18.74 27.07 19.34
CA PRO A 63 -18.35 26.05 20.33
C PRO A 63 -19.02 24.69 20.12
N PHE A 64 -20.24 24.69 19.58
CA PHE A 64 -20.99 23.47 19.30
C PHE A 64 -20.48 22.78 18.03
N LEU A 65 -20.11 23.56 17.00
CA LEU A 65 -19.44 23.07 15.79
C LEU A 65 -18.08 22.43 16.13
N LEU A 66 -17.28 23.12 16.95
CA LEU A 66 -15.99 22.62 17.42
C LEU A 66 -16.16 21.35 18.27
N GLY A 67 -17.13 21.34 19.19
CA GLY A 67 -17.43 20.19 20.04
C GLY A 67 -17.85 18.96 19.23
N ARG A 68 -18.68 19.14 18.19
CA ARG A 68 -19.05 18.06 17.27
C ARG A 68 -17.89 17.59 16.42
N GLU A 69 -17.06 18.49 15.89
CA GLU A 69 -15.89 18.08 15.10
C GLU A 69 -14.91 17.24 15.95
N ILE A 70 -14.70 17.63 17.21
CA ILE A 70 -13.90 16.85 18.17
C ILE A 70 -14.56 15.50 18.46
N TRP A 71 -15.88 15.46 18.64
CA TRP A 71 -16.62 14.22 18.85
C TRP A 71 -16.49 13.28 17.64
N ASP A 72 -16.65 13.79 16.43
CA ASP A 72 -16.46 13.06 15.18
C ASP A 72 -14.99 12.65 14.98
N LEU A 73 -14.01 13.42 15.44
CA LEU A 73 -12.60 13.02 15.39
C LEU A 73 -12.33 11.84 16.34
N LEU A 74 -13.05 11.74 17.45
CA LEU A 74 -12.82 10.70 18.46
C LEU A 74 -13.60 9.41 18.18
N PHE A 75 -14.88 9.51 17.84
CA PHE A 75 -15.85 8.40 17.87
C PHE A 75 -16.38 7.95 16.50
N ASN A 76 -16.01 8.61 15.41
CA ASN A 76 -16.42 8.19 14.06
C ASN A 76 -15.76 6.82 13.72
N PRO A 77 -16.36 5.99 12.84
CA PRO A 77 -15.72 4.78 12.30
C PRO A 77 -14.28 4.95 11.80
N HIS A 78 -13.87 6.16 11.40
CA HIS A 78 -12.47 6.49 11.05
C HIS A 78 -11.82 7.48 12.05
N GLY A 79 -12.28 7.49 13.30
CA GLY A 79 -11.80 8.36 14.38
C GLY A 79 -10.77 7.69 15.28
N LEU A 80 -10.33 8.42 16.33
CA LEU A 80 -9.25 8.00 17.24
C LEU A 80 -9.47 6.63 17.87
N ILE A 81 -10.70 6.35 18.30
CA ILE A 81 -11.00 5.10 19.00
C ILE A 81 -10.95 3.92 18.04
N ALA A 82 -11.41 4.08 16.80
CA ALA A 82 -11.37 3.04 15.79
C ALA A 82 -9.91 2.69 15.43
N GLU A 83 -9.08 3.68 15.10
CA GLU A 83 -7.66 3.44 14.80
C GLU A 83 -6.91 2.84 15.99
N LEU A 84 -7.18 3.32 17.22
CA LEU A 84 -6.58 2.74 18.41
C LEU A 84 -6.99 1.28 18.57
N TRP A 85 -8.26 0.94 18.31
CA TRP A 85 -8.75 -0.43 18.39
C TRP A 85 -8.08 -1.35 17.36
N ASP A 86 -7.87 -0.84 16.15
CA ASP A 86 -7.17 -1.56 15.08
C ASP A 86 -5.69 -1.78 15.42
N ILE A 87 -5.03 -0.79 16.02
CA ILE A 87 -3.61 -0.86 16.39
C ILE A 87 -3.41 -1.66 17.70
N PHE A 88 -4.39 -1.66 18.60
CA PHE A 88 -4.33 -2.24 19.94
C PHE A 88 -3.84 -3.70 19.97
N PRO A 89 -4.38 -4.66 19.20
CA PRO A 89 -3.94 -6.05 19.27
C PRO A 89 -2.47 -6.21 18.87
N TYR A 90 -2.02 -5.50 17.83
CA TYR A 90 -0.63 -5.51 17.39
C TYR A 90 0.29 -4.84 18.41
N PHE A 91 -0.17 -3.75 19.01
CA PHE A 91 0.56 -3.03 20.04
C PHE A 91 0.75 -3.88 21.30
N ILE A 92 -0.29 -4.57 21.78
CA ILE A 92 -0.20 -5.52 22.89
C ILE A 92 0.74 -6.67 22.56
N LEU A 93 0.61 -7.27 21.37
CA LEU A 93 1.51 -8.34 20.93
C LEU A 93 2.97 -7.88 20.90
N GLY A 94 3.23 -6.67 20.39
CA GLY A 94 4.56 -6.06 20.36
C GLY A 94 5.14 -5.80 21.75
N ILE A 95 4.31 -5.33 22.70
CA ILE A 95 4.70 -5.13 24.09
C ILE A 95 5.00 -6.45 24.79
N LEU A 96 4.15 -7.46 24.59
CA LEU A 96 4.38 -8.80 25.13
C LEU A 96 5.68 -9.36 24.55
N LEU A 97 5.88 -9.30 23.24
CA LEU A 97 7.14 -9.74 22.62
C LEU A 97 8.35 -9.00 23.19
N ALA A 98 8.26 -7.68 23.37
CA ALA A 98 9.34 -6.88 23.94
C ALA A 98 9.64 -7.26 25.42
N GLY A 99 8.59 -7.48 26.22
CA GLY A 99 8.72 -7.98 27.58
C GLY A 99 9.34 -9.38 27.61
N PHE A 100 8.98 -10.25 26.66
CA PHE A 100 9.55 -11.60 26.50
C PHE A 100 11.05 -11.52 26.20
N ILE A 101 11.43 -10.74 25.19
CA ILE A 101 12.83 -10.52 24.80
C ILE A 101 13.66 -9.99 25.99
N ARG A 102 13.11 -9.04 26.77
CA ARG A 102 13.76 -8.48 27.97
C ARG A 102 13.82 -9.46 29.13
N THR A 103 12.89 -10.40 29.23
CA THR A 103 12.84 -11.40 30.30
C THR A 103 13.86 -12.51 30.05
N TYR A 104 13.88 -13.03 28.83
CA TYR A 104 14.75 -14.15 28.44
C TYR A 104 16.12 -13.71 27.92
N LYS A 105 16.39 -12.40 27.87
CA LYS A 105 17.65 -11.82 27.38
C LYS A 105 18.00 -12.32 25.98
N LEU A 106 16.99 -12.57 25.13
CA LEU A 106 17.19 -13.07 23.76
C LEU A 106 18.06 -12.12 22.93
N ALA A 107 17.88 -10.81 23.13
CA ALA A 107 18.73 -9.81 22.49
C ALA A 107 20.22 -10.06 22.81
N LEU A 108 20.57 -10.35 24.08
CA LEU A 108 21.94 -10.64 24.52
C LEU A 108 22.48 -11.99 24.00
N LYS A 109 21.61 -12.98 23.78
CA LYS A 109 22.02 -14.28 23.18
C LYS A 109 22.18 -14.20 21.67
N LEU A 110 21.33 -13.44 20.98
CA LEU A 110 21.49 -13.14 19.55
C LEU A 110 22.76 -12.30 19.31
N GLN A 111 23.10 -11.41 20.25
CA GLN A 111 24.28 -10.51 20.19
C GLN A 111 25.64 -11.22 20.07
N THR A 112 25.82 -12.44 20.58
CA THR A 112 27.09 -13.17 20.43
C THR A 112 27.25 -13.78 19.02
N SER A 113 26.15 -14.07 18.33
CA SER A 113 26.17 -14.66 16.98
C SER A 113 26.47 -13.64 15.88
N PHE A 114 26.01 -12.38 16.03
CA PHE A 114 26.09 -11.35 14.98
C PHE A 114 27.36 -10.47 15.00
N LYS A 115 28.17 -10.52 16.06
CA LYS A 115 29.31 -9.61 16.27
C LYS A 115 30.41 -9.66 15.19
N LYS A 116 30.42 -10.71 14.35
CA LYS A 116 31.52 -10.99 13.40
C LYS A 116 31.26 -10.63 11.92
N HIS A 117 30.08 -10.15 11.55
CA HIS A 117 29.62 -10.37 10.17
C HIS A 117 29.36 -9.13 9.28
N GLY A 118 29.74 -7.90 9.68
CA GLY A 118 29.76 -6.73 8.77
C GLY A 118 28.49 -6.60 7.90
N LEU A 119 28.64 -6.81 6.58
CA LEU A 119 27.55 -6.80 5.59
C LEU A 119 26.48 -7.86 5.83
N LEU A 120 26.86 -9.08 6.23
CA LEU A 120 25.91 -10.15 6.56
C LEU A 120 25.08 -9.78 7.82
N GLY A 121 25.64 -8.98 8.73
CA GLY A 121 24.88 -8.40 9.84
C GLY A 121 23.79 -7.43 9.37
N VAL A 122 24.08 -6.61 8.35
CA VAL A 122 23.10 -5.69 7.73
C VAL A 122 21.99 -6.45 7.02
N PHE A 123 22.35 -7.49 6.27
CA PHE A 123 21.40 -8.37 5.58
C PHE A 123 20.44 -9.03 6.57
N LEU A 124 20.98 -9.70 7.60
CA LEU A 124 20.15 -10.39 8.61
C LEU A 124 19.30 -9.42 9.42
N ALA A 125 19.82 -8.23 9.75
CA ALA A 125 19.04 -7.20 10.45
C ALA A 125 17.88 -6.66 9.59
N SER A 126 18.08 -6.51 8.28
CA SER A 126 17.02 -6.10 7.34
C SER A 126 15.92 -7.17 7.26
N LEU A 127 16.28 -8.45 7.17
CA LEU A 127 15.30 -9.56 7.20
C LEU A 127 14.51 -9.60 8.51
N VAL A 128 15.20 -9.46 9.64
CA VAL A 128 14.55 -9.41 10.96
C VAL A 128 13.57 -8.23 11.00
N GLY A 129 13.95 -7.07 10.45
CA GLY A 129 13.09 -5.90 10.38
C GLY A 129 11.76 -6.14 9.66
N LEU A 130 11.75 -6.87 8.54
CA LEU A 130 10.52 -7.17 7.79
C LEU A 130 9.50 -7.99 8.59
N ILE A 131 9.99 -8.90 9.44
CA ILE A 131 9.16 -9.84 10.20
C ILE A 131 8.77 -9.23 11.56
N THR A 132 9.44 -8.16 11.98
CA THR A 132 9.30 -7.59 13.31
C THR A 132 7.95 -6.86 13.43
N PRO A 133 7.06 -7.26 14.34
CA PRO A 133 5.75 -6.62 14.53
C PRO A 133 5.84 -5.32 15.36
N LEU A 134 6.98 -4.63 15.33
CA LEU A 134 7.19 -3.40 16.10
C LEU A 134 6.75 -2.20 15.26
N CYS A 135 6.00 -1.30 15.89
CA CYS A 135 5.78 0.04 15.35
C CYS A 135 7.09 0.84 15.37
N ALA A 136 7.17 1.92 14.58
CA ALA A 136 8.34 2.81 14.50
C ALA A 136 8.90 3.20 15.89
N CYS A 137 8.01 3.50 16.85
CA CYS A 137 8.38 3.81 18.23
C CYS A 137 9.03 2.63 18.96
N GLY A 138 8.48 1.41 18.80
CA GLY A 138 9.05 0.20 19.38
C GLY A 138 10.42 -0.13 18.80
N THR A 139 10.58 0.00 17.49
CA THR A 139 11.84 -0.27 16.79
C THR A 139 12.97 0.64 17.28
N ILE A 140 12.72 1.94 17.49
CA ILE A 140 13.72 2.86 18.04
C ILE A 140 14.18 2.41 19.43
N THR A 141 13.27 2.01 20.31
CA THR A 141 13.66 1.56 21.66
C THR A 141 14.53 0.30 21.62
N THR A 142 14.23 -0.61 20.70
CA THR A 142 15.04 -1.82 20.47
C THR A 142 16.40 -1.44 19.88
N ALA A 143 16.45 -0.57 18.88
CA ALA A 143 17.67 -0.10 18.26
C ALA A 143 18.62 0.57 19.27
N VAL A 144 18.10 1.46 20.11
CA VAL A 144 18.86 2.11 21.17
C VAL A 144 19.43 1.09 22.16
N SER A 145 18.62 0.10 22.55
CA SER A 145 19.08 -0.99 23.44
C SER A 145 20.24 -1.78 22.82
N LEU A 146 20.17 -2.06 21.51
CA LEU A 146 21.24 -2.75 20.79
C LEU A 146 22.52 -1.92 20.74
N LEU A 147 22.42 -0.62 20.48
CA LEU A 147 23.58 0.27 20.45
C LEU A 147 24.25 0.38 21.82
N PHE A 148 23.49 0.45 22.92
CA PHE A 148 24.04 0.40 24.27
C PHE A 148 24.69 -0.94 24.62
N ALA A 149 24.23 -2.04 24.03
CA ALA A 149 24.90 -3.33 24.11
C ALA A 149 26.16 -3.42 23.23
N ARG A 150 26.64 -2.29 22.69
CA ARG A 150 27.79 -2.16 21.78
C ARG A 150 27.62 -2.94 20.48
N PHE A 151 26.39 -3.01 19.98
CA PHE A 151 26.13 -3.58 18.65
C PHE A 151 26.64 -2.62 17.55
N PRO A 152 27.11 -3.14 16.41
CA PRO A 152 27.54 -2.30 15.30
C PRO A 152 26.37 -1.44 14.79
N LEU A 153 26.62 -0.14 14.58
CA LEU A 153 25.60 0.82 14.17
C LEU A 153 24.90 0.44 12.86
N ALA A 154 25.62 -0.11 11.89
CA ALA A 154 25.11 -0.44 10.56
C ALA A 154 23.92 -1.43 10.56
N PRO A 155 24.05 -2.64 11.14
CA PRO A 155 22.91 -3.53 11.37
C PRO A 155 21.75 -2.89 12.16
N VAL A 156 22.04 -2.05 13.16
CA VAL A 156 20.96 -1.35 13.89
C VAL A 156 20.20 -0.41 12.97
N MET A 157 20.90 0.38 12.16
CA MET A 157 20.28 1.32 11.22
C MET A 157 19.45 0.59 10.18
N ALA A 158 19.91 -0.57 9.70
CA ALA A 158 19.14 -1.42 8.79
C ALA A 158 17.81 -1.88 9.42
N LEU A 159 17.87 -2.47 10.63
CA LEU A 159 16.67 -2.87 11.38
C LEU A 159 15.71 -1.69 11.63
N LEU A 160 16.29 -0.54 11.99
CA LEU A 160 15.57 0.67 12.35
C LEU A 160 14.81 1.29 11.19
N VAL A 161 15.34 1.17 9.97
CA VAL A 161 14.71 1.66 8.75
C VAL A 161 13.73 0.65 8.16
N THR A 162 14.02 -0.65 8.20
CA THR A 162 13.13 -1.66 7.61
C THR A 162 11.84 -1.88 8.40
N SER A 163 11.91 -1.93 9.73
CA SER A 163 10.74 -2.25 10.57
C SER A 163 9.55 -1.29 10.45
N PRO A 164 9.71 0.04 10.29
CA PRO A 164 8.57 0.93 10.05
C PRO A 164 8.06 0.90 8.61
N LEU A 165 8.70 0.18 7.68
CA LEU A 165 8.28 0.10 6.28
C LEU A 165 7.35 -1.07 6.00
N LEU A 166 7.58 -2.19 6.68
CA LEU A 166 6.83 -3.42 6.50
C LEU A 166 6.74 -4.18 7.83
N SER A 167 5.58 -4.77 8.05
CA SER A 167 5.24 -5.68 9.13
C SER A 167 4.31 -6.78 8.59
N PRO A 168 4.12 -7.89 9.32
CA PRO A 168 3.15 -8.92 8.91
C PRO A 168 1.73 -8.36 8.68
N SER A 169 1.31 -7.38 9.49
CA SER A 169 0.00 -6.72 9.34
C SER A 169 -0.08 -5.86 8.08
N THR A 170 0.90 -4.99 7.85
CA THR A 170 0.92 -4.13 6.65
C THR A 170 1.14 -4.92 5.36
N TYR A 171 1.83 -6.05 5.45
CA TYR A 171 1.95 -7.00 4.35
C TYR A 171 0.57 -7.53 3.94
N LEU A 172 -0.23 -8.00 4.90
CA LEU A 172 -1.58 -8.51 4.63
C LEU A 172 -2.54 -7.40 4.14
N LEU A 173 -2.43 -6.18 4.68
CA LEU A 173 -3.24 -5.06 4.23
C LEU A 173 -2.86 -4.61 2.82
N THR A 174 -1.56 -4.49 2.51
CA THR A 174 -1.10 -4.18 1.15
C THR A 174 -1.57 -5.26 0.16
N LEU A 175 -1.60 -6.51 0.62
CA LEU A 175 -2.02 -7.65 -0.17
C LEU A 175 -3.52 -7.61 -0.50
N ASN A 176 -4.34 -7.16 0.44
CA ASN A 176 -5.78 -6.98 0.22
C ASN A 176 -6.08 -5.73 -0.61
N ASP A 177 -5.48 -4.59 -0.25
CA ASP A 177 -5.81 -3.30 -0.83
C ASP A 177 -5.20 -3.12 -2.23
N LEU A 178 -3.91 -3.47 -2.41
CA LEU A 178 -3.15 -3.17 -3.63
C LEU A 178 -2.77 -4.42 -4.43
N GLY A 179 -3.01 -5.61 -3.88
CA GLY A 179 -2.76 -6.89 -4.53
C GLY A 179 -1.34 -7.46 -4.31
N PRO A 180 -1.12 -8.69 -4.79
CA PRO A 180 0.12 -9.43 -4.56
C PRO A 180 1.34 -8.80 -5.25
N GLU A 181 1.17 -8.14 -6.39
CA GLU A 181 2.23 -7.45 -7.11
C GLU A 181 2.82 -6.32 -6.26
N TRP A 182 1.97 -5.41 -5.78
CA TRP A 182 2.36 -4.28 -4.93
C TRP A 182 2.95 -4.75 -3.60
N THR A 183 2.46 -5.86 -3.06
CA THR A 183 2.98 -6.45 -1.83
C THR A 183 4.43 -6.92 -1.99
N VAL A 184 4.74 -7.58 -3.10
CA VAL A 184 6.12 -8.00 -3.40
C VAL A 184 7.00 -6.77 -3.63
N ILE A 185 6.54 -5.80 -4.41
CA ILE A 185 7.26 -4.54 -4.68
C ILE A 185 7.62 -3.84 -3.36
N ARG A 186 6.62 -3.62 -2.48
CA ARG A 186 6.82 -2.99 -1.17
C ARG A 186 7.81 -3.79 -0.32
N THR A 187 7.73 -5.11 -0.33
CA THR A 187 8.60 -5.98 0.48
C THR A 187 10.06 -5.88 0.04
N VAL A 188 10.31 -5.97 -1.27
CA VAL A 188 11.66 -5.84 -1.84
C VAL A 188 12.20 -4.43 -1.62
N ALA A 189 11.36 -3.40 -1.77
CA ALA A 189 11.76 -2.03 -1.57
C ALA A 189 12.09 -1.72 -0.09
N ALA A 190 11.29 -2.22 0.87
CA ALA A 190 11.56 -2.11 2.30
C ALA A 190 12.87 -2.81 2.70
N PHE A 191 13.11 -3.99 2.15
CA PHE A 191 14.37 -4.72 2.34
C PHE A 191 15.56 -3.95 1.77
N SER A 192 15.42 -3.44 0.54
CA SER A 192 16.44 -2.66 -0.16
C SER A 192 16.79 -1.38 0.61
N MET A 193 15.79 -0.75 1.23
CA MET A 193 15.96 0.46 2.04
C MET A 193 16.74 0.18 3.33
N GLY A 194 16.45 -0.93 4.01
CA GLY A 194 17.26 -1.41 5.13
C GLY A 194 18.70 -1.72 4.77
N MET A 195 18.90 -2.43 3.65
CA MET A 195 20.22 -2.73 3.11
C MET A 195 20.99 -1.45 2.79
N PHE A 196 20.36 -0.50 2.09
CA PHE A 196 20.94 0.80 1.76
C PHE A 196 21.35 1.55 3.02
N ALA A 197 20.45 1.70 4.00
CA ALA A 197 20.73 2.39 5.24
C ALA A 197 21.87 1.75 6.02
N GLY A 198 21.90 0.41 6.12
CA GLY A 198 22.96 -0.31 6.80
C GLY A 198 24.31 -0.24 6.09
N VAL A 199 24.34 -0.37 4.76
CA VAL A 199 25.57 -0.29 3.97
C VAL A 199 26.17 1.12 4.01
N VAL A 200 25.36 2.16 3.81
CA VAL A 200 25.83 3.56 3.91
C VAL A 200 26.39 3.83 5.31
N THR A 201 25.70 3.36 6.35
CA THR A 201 26.18 3.47 7.73
C THR A 201 27.48 2.72 7.95
N LEU A 202 27.66 1.53 7.33
CA LEU A 202 28.88 0.74 7.43
C LEU A 202 30.06 1.47 6.77
N MET A 203 29.85 2.10 5.62
CA MET A 203 30.86 2.89 4.91
C MET A 203 31.26 4.15 5.67
N LEU A 204 30.36 4.74 6.45
CA LEU A 204 30.60 5.93 7.26
C LEU A 204 31.19 5.63 8.64
N ARG A 205 31.34 4.35 9.02
CA ARG A 205 31.86 3.92 10.32
C ARG A 205 33.20 4.57 10.64
N ASP A 206 34.13 4.56 9.68
CA ASP A 206 35.50 5.03 9.88
C ASP A 206 35.61 6.57 9.80
N LYS A 207 34.53 7.27 9.40
CA LYS A 207 34.41 8.74 9.36
C LYS A 207 33.80 9.36 10.63
N GLY A 208 33.85 8.63 11.76
CA GLY A 208 33.39 9.12 13.05
C GLY A 208 31.90 8.84 13.37
N PHE A 209 31.29 7.88 12.68
CA PHE A 209 29.97 7.30 13.01
C PHE A 209 30.11 5.94 13.72
N GLN A 210 31.04 5.86 14.66
CA GLN A 210 31.20 4.69 15.54
C GLN A 210 30.17 4.74 16.67
N THR A 211 29.68 3.57 17.09
CA THR A 211 28.64 3.42 18.14
C THR A 211 28.92 4.21 19.42
N ASP A 212 30.19 4.42 19.78
CA ASP A 212 30.57 5.13 21.01
C ASP A 212 30.46 6.67 20.90
N SER A 213 30.40 7.21 19.68
CA SER A 213 30.52 8.65 19.42
C SER A 213 29.21 9.34 18.98
N ILE A 214 28.15 8.56 18.79
CA ILE A 214 26.87 9.00 18.18
C ILE A 214 25.86 9.55 19.19
N PHE A 215 25.96 9.16 20.45
CA PHE A 215 25.06 9.62 21.51
C PHE A 215 25.43 11.02 21.99
N ILE A 216 24.44 11.85 22.34
CA ILE A 216 24.72 13.11 23.04
C ILE A 216 25.30 12.74 24.42
N GLU A 217 26.37 13.42 24.83
CA GLU A 217 26.95 13.20 26.16
C GLU A 217 25.90 13.49 27.24
N GLY A 218 25.59 12.47 28.04
CA GLY A 218 24.50 12.55 29.04
C GLY A 218 23.10 12.20 28.52
N ALA A 219 22.88 12.07 27.20
CA ALA A 219 21.68 11.47 26.62
C ALA A 219 21.75 9.94 26.57
N ILE A 220 22.26 9.38 27.66
CA ILE A 220 21.75 8.10 28.12
C ILE A 220 20.24 8.34 28.24
N PRO A 221 19.34 7.53 27.66
CA PRO A 221 17.97 7.49 28.10
C PRO A 221 18.06 7.12 29.58
N ARG A 222 18.10 8.14 30.43
CA ARG A 222 18.13 8.04 31.88
C ARG A 222 16.71 7.67 32.28
N GLY A 223 16.39 6.43 31.95
CA GLY A 223 15.06 5.86 31.84
C GLY A 223 15.17 4.41 31.39
N ASP A 224 14.87 3.51 32.31
CA ASP A 224 14.37 2.14 32.08
C ASP A 224 15.27 1.05 31.50
N PHE A 225 16.54 1.30 31.20
CA PHE A 225 17.44 0.26 30.66
C PHE A 225 18.48 -0.21 31.68
N HIS A 226 18.02 -0.65 32.85
CA HIS A 226 18.89 -1.20 33.90
C HIS A 226 18.57 -2.68 34.07
N ASP A 227 19.51 -3.57 33.74
CA ASP A 227 19.50 -4.98 34.13
C ASP A 227 20.87 -5.24 34.75
N GLU A 228 20.93 -6.00 35.85
CA GLU A 228 22.19 -6.30 36.55
C GLU A 228 23.21 -6.98 35.62
N SER A 229 22.70 -7.64 34.57
CA SER A 229 23.48 -8.33 33.54
C SER A 229 23.81 -7.49 32.31
N TYR A 230 23.62 -6.16 32.35
CA TYR A 230 23.99 -5.31 31.22
C TYR A 230 25.52 -5.33 31.00
N PRO A 231 26.00 -5.36 29.73
CA PRO A 231 27.42 -5.37 29.42
C PRO A 231 28.15 -4.09 29.86
N ASP A 232 27.47 -2.94 29.83
CA ASP A 232 28.03 -1.66 30.23
C ASP A 232 27.78 -1.40 31.72
N GLU A 233 28.86 -1.19 32.47
CA GLU A 233 28.84 -0.97 33.91
C GLU A 233 28.14 0.34 34.30
N ARG A 234 28.15 1.34 33.41
CA ARG A 234 27.46 2.63 33.62
C ARG A 234 25.93 2.52 33.60
N LEU A 235 25.41 1.40 33.08
CA LEU A 235 23.98 1.11 32.97
C LEU A 235 23.50 0.10 34.02
N ARG A 236 24.37 -0.40 34.90
CA ARG A 236 23.98 -1.26 36.02
C ARG A 236 23.43 -0.40 37.17
N CYS A 237 22.19 -0.65 37.60
CA CYS A 237 21.59 -0.01 38.79
C CYS A 237 21.00 -1.11 39.66
N ASN A 238 21.29 -1.10 40.96
CA ASN A 238 20.74 -2.06 41.93
C ASN A 238 19.45 -1.54 42.63
N CYS A 239 18.71 -0.70 41.90
CA CYS A 239 17.73 0.23 42.45
C CYS A 239 16.32 -0.41 42.43
N LYS A 240 15.73 -0.68 43.61
CA LYS A 240 14.40 -1.35 43.78
C LYS A 240 13.17 -0.48 43.45
N GLU A 241 13.35 0.70 42.87
CA GLU A 241 12.26 1.64 42.63
C GLU A 241 11.32 1.23 41.48
N ARG A 242 11.80 0.47 40.49
CA ARG A 242 11.02 0.01 39.32
C ARG A 242 10.15 -1.21 39.64
N PHE A 243 8.95 -1.28 39.06
CA PHE A 243 7.97 -2.34 39.34
C PHE A 243 8.47 -3.72 38.88
N GLY A 244 9.07 -3.81 37.70
CA GLY A 244 9.63 -5.03 37.12
C GLY A 244 10.75 -5.62 37.97
N HIS A 245 11.69 -4.80 38.44
CA HIS A 245 12.78 -5.23 39.33
C HIS A 245 12.32 -5.53 40.74
N ARG A 246 11.35 -4.78 41.26
CA ARG A 246 10.75 -5.04 42.57
C ARG A 246 10.05 -6.40 42.60
N ILE A 247 9.43 -6.80 41.49
CA ILE A 247 8.82 -8.12 41.31
C ILE A 247 9.90 -9.19 41.06
N ALA A 248 10.90 -8.93 40.21
CA ALA A 248 11.99 -9.87 39.97
C ALA A 248 12.82 -10.18 41.23
N ALA A 249 12.96 -9.19 42.12
CA ALA A 249 13.61 -9.38 43.43
C ALA A 249 12.72 -10.11 44.45
N ARG A 250 11.40 -10.18 44.24
CA ARG A 250 10.43 -10.82 45.14
C ARG A 250 9.97 -12.20 44.65
N THR A 251 10.21 -12.56 43.40
CA THR A 251 9.61 -13.76 42.80
C THR A 251 10.53 -14.39 41.75
N LYS A 252 10.71 -15.71 41.84
CA LYS A 252 11.48 -16.50 40.85
C LYS A 252 10.65 -16.92 39.62
N ASN A 253 9.34 -16.71 39.63
CA ASN A 253 8.45 -17.04 38.50
C ASN A 253 8.69 -16.09 37.33
N MET A 254 9.27 -16.63 36.25
CA MET A 254 9.64 -15.88 35.05
C MET A 254 8.44 -15.25 34.33
N PHE A 255 7.24 -15.84 34.45
CA PHE A 255 6.02 -15.31 33.83
C PHE A 255 5.54 -14.01 34.49
N ILE A 256 5.67 -13.90 35.82
CA ILE A 256 5.27 -12.69 36.55
C ILE A 256 6.28 -11.56 36.29
N VAL A 257 7.58 -11.90 36.21
CA VAL A 257 8.63 -10.95 35.79
C VAL A 257 8.38 -10.46 34.37
N PHE A 258 8.00 -11.36 33.47
CA PHE A 258 7.59 -11.03 32.11
C PHE A 258 6.44 -10.02 32.07
N LEU A 259 5.32 -10.30 32.73
CA LEU A 259 4.17 -9.40 32.76
C LEU A 259 4.52 -8.03 33.37
N ALA A 260 5.34 -8.01 34.42
CA ALA A 260 5.79 -6.78 35.04
C ALA A 260 6.70 -5.94 34.13
N LYS A 261 7.61 -6.58 33.37
CA LYS A 261 8.42 -5.90 32.36
C LYS A 261 7.59 -5.41 31.16
N SER A 262 6.57 -6.17 30.77
CA SER A 262 5.63 -5.79 29.71
C SER A 262 4.78 -4.58 30.10
N SER A 263 4.25 -4.52 31.33
CA SER A 263 3.42 -3.41 31.79
C SER A 263 4.19 -2.08 31.91
N GLU A 264 5.48 -2.12 32.30
CA GLU A 264 6.35 -0.95 32.25
C GLU A 264 6.51 -0.41 30.83
N MET A 265 6.64 -1.31 29.86
CA MET A 265 6.78 -0.96 28.44
C MET A 265 5.48 -0.43 27.85
N LEU A 266 4.33 -0.96 28.29
CA LEU A 266 3.00 -0.46 27.93
C LEU A 266 2.85 1.02 28.27
N TRP A 267 3.21 1.43 29.49
CA TRP A 267 3.12 2.84 29.87
C TRP A 267 4.11 3.74 29.14
N LEU A 268 5.35 3.26 28.98
CA LEU A 268 6.42 4.01 28.32
C LEU A 268 6.09 4.29 26.85
N VAL A 269 5.70 3.25 26.09
CA VAL A 269 5.47 3.33 24.65
C VAL A 269 4.05 3.82 24.35
N GLY A 270 3.06 3.39 25.15
CA GLY A 270 1.65 3.68 24.93
C GLY A 270 1.31 5.17 24.91
N LYS A 271 1.92 5.97 25.79
CA LYS A 271 1.69 7.42 25.80
C LYS A 271 2.16 8.11 24.51
N TYR A 272 3.25 7.63 23.89
CA TYR A 272 3.77 8.17 22.64
C TYR A 272 2.97 7.67 21.44
N VAL A 273 2.53 6.41 21.47
CA VAL A 273 1.63 5.84 20.46
C VAL A 273 0.31 6.61 20.44
N LEU A 274 -0.31 6.85 21.60
CA LEU A 274 -1.57 7.60 21.71
C LEU A 274 -1.45 9.00 21.10
N VAL A 275 -0.37 9.73 21.40
CA VAL A 275 -0.13 11.06 20.83
C VAL A 275 0.13 10.98 19.33
N GLY A 276 0.86 9.96 18.88
CA GLY A 276 1.13 9.74 17.47
C GLY A 276 -0.15 9.51 16.67
N VAL A 277 -1.00 8.58 17.11
CA VAL A 277 -2.29 8.28 16.46
C VAL A 277 -3.18 9.53 16.46
N ALA A 278 -3.25 10.27 17.57
CA ALA A 278 -4.03 11.51 17.64
C ALA A 278 -3.57 12.56 16.63
N ILE A 279 -2.25 12.74 16.46
CA ILE A 279 -1.71 13.65 15.44
C ILE A 279 -1.99 13.13 14.03
N GLY A 280 -1.83 11.82 13.81
CA GLY A 280 -2.07 11.17 12.52
C GLY A 280 -3.47 11.45 11.99
N ILE A 281 -4.50 11.24 12.81
CA ILE A 281 -5.90 11.44 12.41
C ILE A 281 -6.23 12.90 12.12
N VAL A 282 -5.66 13.82 12.88
CA VAL A 282 -5.80 15.26 12.62
C VAL A 282 -5.19 15.58 11.26
N VAL A 283 -3.97 15.10 10.99
CA VAL A 283 -3.30 15.32 9.71
C VAL A 283 -4.09 14.69 8.57
N GLU A 284 -4.53 13.45 8.71
CA GLU A 284 -5.28 12.72 7.69
C GLU A 284 -6.63 13.37 7.35
N ARG A 285 -7.38 13.83 8.36
CA ARG A 285 -8.67 14.49 8.15
C ARG A 285 -8.52 15.83 7.40
N TYR A 286 -7.46 16.59 7.67
CA TYR A 286 -7.31 17.95 7.14
C TYR A 286 -6.40 18.05 5.91
N ILE A 287 -5.81 16.95 5.43
CA ILE A 287 -5.06 16.97 4.17
C ILE A 287 -6.02 17.12 2.99
N PRO A 288 -5.87 18.16 2.15
CA PRO A 288 -6.72 18.32 0.98
C PRO A 288 -6.44 17.25 -0.07
N PHE A 289 -7.46 16.50 -0.49
CA PHE A 289 -7.34 15.51 -1.57
C PHE A 289 -6.76 16.10 -2.86
N LYS A 290 -7.05 17.37 -3.17
CA LYS A 290 -6.49 18.08 -4.34
C LYS A 290 -4.95 18.15 -4.31
N TRP A 291 -4.34 18.32 -3.14
CA TRP A 291 -2.88 18.32 -3.00
C TRP A 291 -2.31 16.94 -3.29
N ILE A 292 -2.94 15.90 -2.74
CA ILE A 292 -2.58 14.51 -3.01
C ILE A 292 -2.69 14.24 -4.51
N TYR A 293 -3.83 14.51 -5.15
CA TYR A 293 -4.01 14.24 -6.59
C TYR A 293 -3.03 15.00 -7.48
N SER A 294 -2.71 16.26 -7.16
CA SER A 294 -1.69 17.02 -7.89
C SER A 294 -0.30 16.40 -7.80
N LEU A 295 0.01 15.71 -6.69
CA LEU A 295 1.30 15.05 -6.47
C LEU A 295 1.36 13.64 -7.07
N PHE A 296 0.24 12.95 -7.28
CA PHE A 296 0.24 11.59 -7.84
C PHE A 296 -0.20 11.50 -9.31
N GLY A 297 -0.87 12.53 -9.83
CA GLY A 297 -1.36 12.57 -11.22
C GLY A 297 -0.35 13.13 -12.23
N GLN A 298 0.79 13.68 -11.79
CA GLN A 298 1.81 14.22 -12.70
C GLN A 298 2.79 13.13 -13.14
N LYS A 299 2.88 12.87 -14.45
CA LYS A 299 3.81 11.90 -15.06
C LYS A 299 5.24 12.49 -15.25
N ASN A 300 5.69 13.34 -14.33
CA ASN A 300 7.00 14.03 -14.41
C ASN A 300 8.06 13.27 -13.62
N ILE A 301 9.28 13.15 -14.16
CA ILE A 301 10.42 12.51 -13.47
C ILE A 301 10.65 13.13 -12.07
N LEU A 302 10.56 14.46 -11.95
CA LEU A 302 10.74 15.18 -10.68
C LEU A 302 9.64 14.92 -9.65
N ASN A 303 8.52 14.30 -10.05
CA ASN A 303 7.39 14.07 -9.17
C ASN A 303 7.76 13.16 -7.99
N ILE A 304 8.60 12.14 -8.22
CA ILE A 304 9.14 11.25 -7.17
C ILE A 304 9.85 12.05 -6.07
N VAL A 305 10.61 13.08 -6.45
CA VAL A 305 11.33 13.94 -5.50
C VAL A 305 10.35 14.79 -4.71
N TRP A 306 9.37 15.42 -5.38
CA TRP A 306 8.36 16.23 -4.72
C TRP A 306 7.49 15.42 -3.76
N VAL A 307 7.09 14.21 -4.15
CA VAL A 307 6.34 13.30 -3.29
C VAL A 307 7.18 12.83 -2.11
N THR A 308 8.46 12.52 -2.33
CA THR A 308 9.37 12.17 -1.21
C THR A 308 9.45 13.32 -0.21
N LEU A 309 9.76 14.54 -0.67
CA LEU A 309 9.84 15.73 0.19
C LEU A 309 8.50 16.05 0.86
N GLY A 310 7.40 15.88 0.13
CA GLY A 310 6.04 16.05 0.63
C GLY A 310 5.66 15.02 1.70
N SER A 311 6.16 13.79 1.62
CA SER A 311 5.92 12.74 2.61
C SER A 311 6.68 12.93 3.93
N VAL A 312 7.75 13.74 3.95
CA VAL A 312 8.54 14.03 5.17
C VAL A 312 7.70 14.68 6.28
N PRO A 313 6.93 15.76 6.03
CA PRO A 313 6.07 16.35 7.04
C PRO A 313 4.77 15.58 7.28
N ILE A 314 4.35 14.72 6.34
CA ILE A 314 3.09 13.99 6.48
C ILE A 314 3.31 12.86 7.48
N PHE A 315 2.55 12.90 8.57
CA PHE A 315 2.54 11.86 9.58
C PHE A 315 1.88 10.60 8.99
N LEU A 316 2.65 9.78 8.27
CA LEU A 316 2.14 8.57 7.64
C LEU A 316 2.54 7.36 8.45
N HIS A 317 1.53 6.67 8.97
CA HIS A 317 1.74 5.34 9.46
C HIS A 317 1.83 4.35 8.27
N GLN A 318 2.64 3.30 8.42
CA GLN A 318 2.81 2.28 7.38
C GLN A 318 1.52 1.57 6.98
N ILE A 319 0.51 1.55 7.86
CA ILE A 319 -0.82 1.00 7.60
C ILE A 319 -1.60 1.97 6.71
N SER A 320 -1.76 3.22 7.16
CA SER A 320 -2.49 4.27 6.44
C SER A 320 -1.92 4.53 5.04
N ALA A 321 -0.61 4.37 4.84
CA ALA A 321 0.03 4.52 3.53
C ALA A 321 -0.56 3.59 2.45
N SER A 322 -0.93 2.34 2.78
CA SER A 322 -1.56 1.42 1.82
C SER A 322 -2.98 1.86 1.46
N SER A 323 -3.78 2.16 2.47
CA SER A 323 -5.19 2.48 2.29
C SER A 323 -5.37 3.82 1.58
N ILE A 324 -4.55 4.84 1.94
CA ILE A 324 -4.50 6.12 1.21
C ILE A 324 -4.16 5.88 -0.26
N LEU A 325 -3.15 5.05 -0.55
CA LEU A 325 -2.75 4.78 -1.93
C LEU A 325 -3.84 4.05 -2.73
N TYR A 326 -4.55 3.12 -2.10
CA TYR A 326 -5.70 2.45 -2.72
C TYR A 326 -6.80 3.45 -3.11
N HIS A 327 -7.15 4.38 -2.21
CA HIS A 327 -8.11 5.43 -2.50
C HIS A 327 -7.64 6.36 -3.63
N ILE A 328 -6.35 6.73 -3.64
CA ILE A 328 -5.77 7.56 -4.71
C ILE A 328 -5.82 6.83 -6.04
N LYS A 329 -5.39 5.56 -6.09
CA LYS A 329 -5.42 4.72 -7.29
C LYS A 329 -6.84 4.60 -7.85
N SER A 330 -7.83 4.38 -6.98
CA SER A 330 -9.24 4.31 -7.38
C SER A 330 -9.75 5.65 -7.94
N SER A 331 -9.28 6.78 -7.39
CA SER A 331 -9.71 8.12 -7.79
C SER A 331 -9.03 8.63 -9.07
N LEU A 332 -7.77 8.24 -9.34
CA LEU A 332 -6.99 8.65 -10.53
C LEU A 332 -7.21 7.71 -11.73
N ASP A 333 -8.43 7.23 -11.89
CA ASP A 333 -8.82 6.35 -12.99
C ASP A 333 -8.02 5.05 -13.10
N GLY A 334 -7.37 4.60 -12.02
CA GLY A 334 -6.58 3.35 -11.99
C GLY A 334 -5.11 3.52 -12.39
N THR A 335 -4.74 4.64 -13.01
CA THR A 335 -3.35 4.93 -13.38
C THR A 335 -2.70 5.85 -12.35
N LEU A 336 -1.61 5.37 -11.75
CA LEU A 336 -0.86 6.04 -10.71
C LEU A 336 0.60 6.02 -11.12
N ASP A 337 1.34 7.10 -10.89
CA ASP A 337 2.80 7.05 -10.99
C ASP A 337 3.33 6.08 -9.91
N GLY A 338 3.71 4.87 -10.34
CA GLY A 338 4.12 3.78 -9.45
C GLY A 338 5.36 4.11 -8.62
N GLY A 339 6.29 4.87 -9.20
CA GLY A 339 7.49 5.36 -8.52
C GLY A 339 7.14 6.38 -7.44
N ALA A 340 6.27 7.35 -7.75
CA ALA A 340 5.78 8.33 -6.77
C ALA A 340 5.02 7.64 -5.63
N ALA A 341 4.17 6.68 -5.97
CA ALA A 341 3.45 5.85 -5.02
C ALA A 341 4.38 5.07 -4.08
N LEU A 342 5.41 4.42 -4.62
CA LEU A 342 6.40 3.72 -3.83
C LEU A 342 7.23 4.68 -2.96
N ALA A 343 7.57 5.86 -3.49
CA ALA A 343 8.27 6.91 -2.74
C ALA A 343 7.46 7.37 -1.53
N PHE A 344 6.14 7.52 -1.68
CA PHE A 344 5.23 7.84 -0.58
C PHE A 344 5.15 6.71 0.45
N MET A 345 5.02 5.46 0.00
CA MET A 345 4.94 4.28 0.88
C MET A 345 6.21 4.04 1.69
N ILE A 346 7.38 4.46 1.17
CA ILE A 346 8.66 4.30 1.85
C ILE A 346 9.03 5.55 2.66
N GLY A 347 8.98 6.72 2.02
CA GLY A 347 9.35 8.00 2.60
C GLY A 347 8.55 8.29 3.86
N GLY A 348 7.21 8.28 3.75
CA GLY A 348 6.31 8.65 4.85
C GLY A 348 6.61 7.94 6.17
N PRO A 349 6.54 6.58 6.22
CA PRO A 349 6.72 5.86 7.47
C PRO A 349 8.12 5.99 8.10
N VAL A 350 9.17 6.09 7.28
CA VAL A 350 10.54 6.19 7.80
C VAL A 350 10.81 7.60 8.34
N THR A 351 10.30 8.63 7.66
CA THR A 351 10.47 10.02 8.08
C THR A 351 9.38 10.52 9.03
N ALA A 352 8.58 9.64 9.63
CA ALA A 352 7.50 10.05 10.52
C ALA A 352 8.01 10.91 11.71
N MET A 353 7.27 11.95 12.09
CA MET A 353 7.67 12.86 13.17
C MET A 353 8.12 12.17 14.49
N PRO A 354 7.49 11.08 14.97
CA PRO A 354 7.93 10.43 16.21
C PRO A 354 9.36 9.89 16.10
N THR A 355 9.74 9.40 14.93
CA THR A 355 11.10 8.88 14.71
C THR A 355 12.11 10.03 14.72
N MET A 356 11.79 11.12 14.04
CA MET A 356 12.60 12.34 14.03
C MET A 356 12.83 12.91 15.43
N VAL A 357 11.76 13.10 16.20
CA VAL A 357 11.81 13.65 17.57
C VAL A 357 12.66 12.76 18.48
N MET A 358 12.48 11.44 18.38
CA MET A 358 13.29 10.49 19.14
C MET A 358 14.77 10.55 18.74
N PHE A 359 15.08 10.61 17.44
CA PHE A 359 16.47 10.74 16.99
C PHE A 359 17.13 12.03 17.48
N TRP A 360 16.42 13.15 17.39
CA TRP A 360 16.91 14.45 17.82
C TRP A 360 17.18 14.52 19.33
N THR A 361 16.44 13.75 20.13
CA THR A 361 16.57 13.74 21.60
C THR A 361 17.65 12.79 22.11
N ILE A 362 17.96 11.72 21.37
CA ILE A 362 18.90 10.67 21.80
C ILE A 362 20.29 10.83 21.15
N PHE A 363 20.34 11.16 19.86
CA PHE A 363 21.58 11.19 19.09
C PHE A 363 22.05 12.62 18.81
N LYS A 364 23.36 12.79 18.60
CA LYS A 364 23.93 14.08 18.19
C LYS A 364 23.27 14.54 16.88
N LYS A 365 23.08 15.86 16.70
CA LYS A 365 22.43 16.44 15.50
C LYS A 365 23.01 15.90 14.18
N ARG A 366 24.32 15.64 14.12
CA ARG A 366 24.99 15.02 12.96
C ARG A 366 24.41 13.65 12.55
N VAL A 367 23.97 12.85 13.51
CA VAL A 367 23.37 11.52 13.28
C VAL A 367 21.94 11.66 12.78
N PHE A 368 21.18 12.61 13.35
CA PHE A 368 19.85 12.95 12.86
C PHE A 368 19.88 13.38 11.39
N PHE A 369 20.75 14.32 11.03
CA PHE A 369 20.86 14.77 9.63
C PHE A 369 21.34 13.67 8.70
N LEU A 370 22.27 12.80 9.17
CA LEU A 370 22.65 11.62 8.39
C LEU A 370 21.47 10.69 8.17
N TYR A 371 20.69 10.38 9.21
CA TYR A 371 19.49 9.55 9.11
C TYR A 371 18.51 10.14 8.10
N MET A 372 18.18 11.43 8.22
CA MET A 372 17.28 12.10 7.28
C MET A 372 17.80 12.07 5.84
N PHE A 373 19.10 12.30 5.64
CA PHE A 373 19.72 12.22 4.32
C PHE A 373 19.61 10.81 3.74
N ILE A 374 19.93 9.77 4.52
CA ILE A 374 19.80 8.37 4.11
C ILE A 374 18.34 8.06 3.75
N CYS A 375 17.38 8.53 4.54
CA CYS A 375 15.97 8.25 4.32
C CYS A 375 15.48 8.90 3.02
N ILE A 376 15.74 10.19 2.82
CA ILE A 376 15.31 10.92 1.62
C ILE A 376 16.01 10.38 0.38
N VAL A 377 17.34 10.27 0.40
CA VAL A 377 18.11 9.79 -0.76
C VAL A 377 17.80 8.33 -1.08
N GLY A 378 17.68 7.49 -0.06
CA GLY A 378 17.34 6.08 -0.24
C GLY A 378 15.94 5.90 -0.82
N THR A 379 14.94 6.64 -0.32
CA THR A 379 13.59 6.62 -0.89
C THR A 379 13.60 7.04 -2.35
N VAL A 380 14.25 8.16 -2.70
CA VAL A 380 14.34 8.64 -4.09
C VAL A 380 15.03 7.61 -4.98
N LEU A 381 16.17 7.06 -4.54
CA LEU A 381 16.94 6.09 -5.32
C LEU A 381 16.15 4.81 -5.57
N ILE A 382 15.50 4.26 -4.53
CA ILE A 382 14.71 3.05 -4.65
C ILE A 382 13.48 3.30 -5.53
N ALA A 383 12.78 4.42 -5.33
CA ALA A 383 11.63 4.78 -6.15
C ALA A 383 11.99 4.90 -7.63
N TYR A 384 13.08 5.60 -7.98
CA TYR A 384 13.54 5.67 -9.38
C TYR A 384 13.99 4.32 -9.93
N THR A 385 14.67 3.53 -9.12
CA THR A 385 15.11 2.18 -9.53
C THR A 385 13.88 1.33 -9.89
N PHE A 386 12.86 1.31 -9.04
CA PHE A 386 11.62 0.59 -9.34
C PHE A 386 10.82 1.24 -10.48
N GLN A 387 10.82 2.57 -10.60
CA GLN A 387 10.18 3.27 -11.71
C GLN A 387 10.77 2.86 -13.06
N PHE A 388 12.08 2.62 -13.13
CA PHE A 388 12.75 2.24 -14.38
C PHE A 388 12.68 0.74 -14.66
N PHE A 389 12.84 -0.10 -13.63
CA PHE A 389 12.97 -1.55 -13.80
C PHE A 389 11.63 -2.31 -13.67
N VAL A 390 10.65 -1.75 -12.98
CA VAL A 390 9.41 -2.46 -12.60
C VAL A 390 8.17 -1.79 -13.17
N PHE A 391 8.05 -0.47 -13.05
CA PHE A 391 6.88 0.26 -13.54
C PHE A 391 7.06 0.63 -15.01
N VAL A 392 6.01 0.44 -15.81
CA VAL A 392 5.93 1.02 -17.15
C VAL A 392 5.06 2.26 -17.05
N PRO A 393 5.53 3.43 -17.51
CA PRO A 393 4.65 4.59 -17.62
C PRO A 393 3.44 4.14 -18.45
N TYR A 394 2.22 4.48 -18.00
CA TYR A 394 0.94 4.20 -18.68
C TYR A 394 0.29 2.82 -18.44
N ALA A 395 0.95 1.87 -17.78
CA ALA A 395 0.35 0.56 -17.49
C ALA A 395 0.11 0.39 -15.98
N ASP A 396 -1.07 -0.09 -15.59
CA ASP A 396 -1.30 -0.57 -14.22
C ASP A 396 -0.63 -1.95 -14.07
N THR A 397 0.67 -1.94 -13.76
CA THR A 397 1.47 -3.16 -13.60
C THR A 397 0.98 -4.07 -12.46
N GLY A 398 0.10 -3.57 -11.58
CA GLY A 398 -0.56 -4.36 -10.55
C GLY A 398 -1.85 -5.04 -11.01
N ASN A 399 -2.31 -4.78 -12.24
CA ASN A 399 -3.55 -5.38 -12.74
C ASN A 399 -3.31 -6.82 -13.22
N PRO A 400 -4.14 -7.81 -12.79
CA PRO A 400 -3.98 -9.20 -13.20
C PRO A 400 -4.00 -9.44 -14.72
N LEU A 401 -4.63 -8.56 -15.50
CA LEU A 401 -4.66 -8.65 -16.97
C LEU A 401 -3.25 -8.62 -17.57
N LEU A 402 -2.33 -7.85 -16.99
CA LEU A 402 -0.96 -7.67 -17.49
C LEU A 402 0.04 -8.65 -16.84
N ARG A 403 -0.43 -9.65 -16.11
CA ARG A 403 0.44 -10.59 -15.39
C ARG A 403 1.27 -11.44 -16.36
N ASN A 404 2.60 -11.40 -16.22
CA ASN A 404 3.55 -12.04 -17.15
C ASN A 404 3.48 -11.54 -18.60
N VAL A 405 2.85 -10.39 -18.83
CA VAL A 405 2.78 -9.74 -20.14
C VAL A 405 3.88 -8.70 -20.18
N SER A 406 4.89 -8.91 -21.02
CA SER A 406 5.98 -7.95 -21.20
C SER A 406 5.58 -6.84 -22.16
N SER A 407 4.97 -7.21 -23.28
CA SER A 407 4.40 -6.30 -24.26
C SER A 407 3.18 -6.89 -24.95
N ILE A 408 2.33 -6.01 -25.46
CA ILE A 408 1.15 -6.35 -26.26
C ILE A 408 1.20 -5.60 -27.58
N SER A 409 0.43 -6.06 -28.56
CA SER A 409 0.26 -5.31 -29.80
C SER A 409 -0.47 -4.00 -29.54
N GLY A 410 0.15 -2.88 -29.90
CA GLY A 410 -0.49 -1.58 -29.91
C GLY A 410 -1.29 -1.39 -31.18
N GLY A 411 -0.59 -1.10 -32.28
CA GLY A 411 -1.19 -0.86 -33.59
C GLY A 411 -2.27 0.23 -33.52
N LYS A 412 -3.30 0.08 -34.35
CA LYS A 412 -4.44 1.01 -34.35
C LYS A 412 -5.44 0.61 -33.28
N SER A 413 -5.89 1.59 -32.49
CA SER A 413 -6.86 1.38 -31.41
C SER A 413 -7.86 2.52 -31.36
N SER A 414 -9.07 2.26 -30.86
CA SER A 414 -9.98 3.33 -30.42
C SER A 414 -9.52 3.92 -29.07
N ILE A 415 -10.14 5.00 -28.60
CA ILE A 415 -9.81 5.62 -27.32
C ILE A 415 -10.98 5.45 -26.36
N ILE A 416 -10.70 5.05 -25.12
CA ILE A 416 -11.68 4.87 -24.05
C ILE A 416 -11.82 6.17 -23.25
N LYS A 417 -13.04 6.68 -23.12
CA LYS A 417 -13.40 7.73 -22.18
C LYS A 417 -14.13 7.12 -21.00
N LYS A 418 -13.57 7.27 -19.81
CA LYS A 418 -14.20 6.91 -18.55
C LYS A 418 -15.23 7.96 -18.14
N GLN A 419 -16.40 7.51 -17.64
CA GLN A 419 -17.47 8.35 -17.10
C GLN A 419 -17.96 7.89 -15.72
N ASP A 420 -17.79 6.61 -15.37
CA ASP A 420 -18.26 6.05 -14.10
C ASP A 420 -17.10 5.69 -13.16
N LYS A 421 -17.32 5.78 -11.84
CA LYS A 421 -16.30 5.52 -10.80
C LYS A 421 -15.87 4.04 -10.68
N HIS A 422 -16.72 3.11 -11.11
CA HIS A 422 -16.45 1.66 -11.06
C HIS A 422 -15.57 1.20 -12.23
N VAL A 423 -15.29 2.09 -13.19
CA VAL A 423 -14.34 1.84 -14.28
C VAL A 423 -12.91 2.12 -13.80
N ARG A 424 -12.01 1.19 -14.05
CA ARG A 424 -10.57 1.32 -13.82
C ARG A 424 -9.84 1.19 -15.16
N ILE A 425 -9.01 2.17 -15.50
CA ILE A 425 -8.14 2.11 -16.67
C ILE A 425 -6.93 1.24 -16.33
N VAL A 426 -6.60 0.33 -17.24
CA VAL A 426 -5.49 -0.61 -17.10
C VAL A 426 -4.29 -0.17 -17.93
N MET A 427 -4.54 0.43 -19.11
CA MET A 427 -3.49 0.90 -20.00
C MET A 427 -3.90 2.19 -20.74
N ASP A 428 -3.00 3.18 -20.70
CA ASP A 428 -3.22 4.56 -21.14
C ASP A 428 -2.00 5.17 -21.88
N PRO A 429 -1.56 4.59 -23.01
CA PRO A 429 -0.41 5.09 -23.76
C PRO A 429 -0.67 6.56 -24.16
N ASP A 430 0.25 7.44 -23.80
CA ASP A 430 0.19 8.87 -24.12
C ASP A 430 -1.14 9.57 -23.76
N ALA A 431 -1.73 9.21 -22.60
CA ALA A 431 -3.00 9.78 -22.13
C ALA A 431 -4.21 9.46 -23.02
N LYS A 432 -4.12 8.39 -23.81
CA LYS A 432 -5.22 7.80 -24.57
C LYS A 432 -5.50 6.39 -24.05
N ASN A 433 -6.51 6.26 -23.19
CA ASN A 433 -6.88 4.97 -22.61
C ASN A 433 -7.27 3.96 -23.70
N ILE A 434 -6.75 2.73 -23.61
CA ILE A 434 -7.06 1.66 -24.57
C ILE A 434 -7.55 0.37 -23.91
N ILE A 435 -7.32 0.18 -22.61
CA ILE A 435 -7.82 -0.99 -21.86
C ILE A 435 -8.43 -0.50 -20.55
N ALA A 436 -9.64 -0.98 -20.24
CA ALA A 436 -10.33 -0.69 -19.00
C ALA A 436 -11.06 -1.91 -18.45
N THR A 437 -11.34 -1.90 -17.15
CA THR A 437 -12.15 -2.91 -16.47
C THR A 437 -13.27 -2.22 -15.70
N TYR A 438 -14.45 -2.84 -15.68
CA TYR A 438 -15.57 -2.46 -14.82
C TYR A 438 -15.81 -3.57 -13.81
N SER A 439 -15.85 -3.23 -12.52
CA SER A 439 -16.30 -4.14 -11.46
C SER A 439 -17.15 -3.41 -10.43
N ASN A 440 -18.28 -4.01 -10.06
CA ASN A 440 -19.20 -3.48 -9.07
C ASN A 440 -19.42 -4.49 -7.94
N ASP A 441 -18.37 -4.69 -7.14
CA ASP A 441 -18.26 -5.74 -6.12
C ASP A 441 -19.36 -5.64 -5.04
N LEU A 442 -19.90 -4.43 -4.80
CA LEU A 442 -20.97 -4.18 -3.83
C LEU A 442 -22.37 -4.46 -4.40
N GLY A 443 -22.52 -4.45 -5.73
CA GLY A 443 -23.80 -4.64 -6.42
C GLY A 443 -24.08 -6.07 -6.86
N GLY A 444 -23.11 -6.98 -6.72
CA GLY A 444 -23.22 -8.36 -7.22
C GLY A 444 -23.35 -8.46 -8.75
N GLN A 445 -23.09 -7.36 -9.46
CA GLN A 445 -23.11 -7.32 -10.92
C GLN A 445 -21.82 -7.91 -11.47
N GLY A 446 -21.94 -8.55 -12.62
CA GLY A 446 -20.82 -9.13 -13.34
C GLY A 446 -19.76 -8.11 -13.74
N THR A 447 -18.57 -8.62 -14.01
CA THR A 447 -17.42 -7.79 -14.39
C THR A 447 -17.25 -7.70 -15.91
N VAL A 448 -16.72 -6.57 -16.38
CA VAL A 448 -16.50 -6.35 -17.82
C VAL A 448 -15.07 -5.90 -18.09
N VAL A 449 -14.43 -6.48 -19.09
CA VAL A 449 -13.19 -5.97 -19.66
C VAL A 449 -13.52 -5.24 -20.97
N PHE A 450 -12.93 -4.07 -21.17
CA PHE A 450 -13.05 -3.26 -22.37
C PHE A 450 -11.67 -3.12 -23.01
N ASP A 451 -11.57 -3.48 -24.29
CA ASP A 451 -10.34 -3.39 -25.06
C ASP A 451 -10.59 -2.64 -26.37
N ALA A 452 -9.77 -1.65 -26.66
CA ALA A 452 -9.88 -0.79 -27.84
C ALA A 452 -9.05 -1.27 -29.03
N GLY A 453 -8.28 -2.35 -28.89
CA GLY A 453 -7.35 -2.87 -29.89
C GLY A 453 -7.79 -4.20 -30.47
N LEU A 454 -8.80 -4.19 -31.34
CA LEU A 454 -9.35 -5.40 -31.98
C LEU A 454 -8.28 -6.34 -32.58
N GLU A 455 -7.27 -5.78 -33.26
CA GLU A 455 -6.26 -6.57 -33.99
C GLU A 455 -5.49 -7.56 -33.11
N ARG A 456 -5.33 -7.30 -31.80
CA ARG A 456 -4.58 -8.19 -30.89
C ARG A 456 -5.26 -9.55 -30.65
N PHE A 457 -6.55 -9.65 -30.96
CA PHE A 457 -7.33 -10.88 -30.83
C PHE A 457 -7.44 -11.66 -32.14
N LEU A 458 -7.04 -11.04 -33.25
CA LEU A 458 -7.15 -11.62 -34.59
C LEU A 458 -5.91 -12.45 -34.95
N ASN A 459 -6.06 -13.40 -35.90
CA ASN A 459 -4.97 -14.29 -36.35
C ASN A 459 -3.70 -13.54 -36.83
N SER A 460 -3.80 -12.28 -37.27
CA SER A 460 -2.67 -11.50 -37.77
C SER A 460 -1.66 -11.09 -36.69
N SER A 461 -2.13 -10.89 -35.45
CA SER A 461 -1.33 -10.29 -34.38
C SER A 461 -1.46 -11.00 -33.03
N ALA A 462 -2.41 -11.92 -32.84
CA ALA A 462 -2.56 -12.64 -31.57
C ALA A 462 -1.32 -13.46 -31.16
N ASP A 463 -0.53 -13.94 -32.11
CA ASP A 463 0.71 -14.69 -31.84
C ASP A 463 1.94 -13.77 -31.67
N LYS A 464 1.79 -12.45 -31.85
CA LYS A 464 2.87 -11.50 -31.64
C LYS A 464 2.93 -11.08 -30.16
N TYR A 465 4.15 -10.79 -29.71
CA TYR A 465 4.42 -10.35 -28.34
C TYR A 465 3.83 -11.32 -27.30
N ASP A 466 3.21 -10.81 -26.23
CA ASP A 466 2.55 -11.62 -25.20
C ASP A 466 1.02 -11.58 -25.28
N ASN A 467 0.44 -11.29 -26.47
CA ASN A 467 -1.01 -11.21 -26.66
C ASN A 467 -1.75 -12.49 -26.22
N LEU A 468 -1.23 -13.69 -26.53
CA LEU A 468 -1.82 -14.94 -26.05
C LEU A 468 -1.87 -15.02 -24.52
N LYS A 469 -0.85 -14.53 -23.81
CA LYS A 469 -0.86 -14.49 -22.34
C LYS A 469 -1.89 -13.50 -21.84
N TYR A 470 -1.97 -12.33 -22.47
CA TYR A 470 -2.97 -11.30 -22.16
C TYR A 470 -4.41 -11.82 -22.35
N ILE A 471 -4.71 -12.50 -23.46
CA ILE A 471 -6.03 -13.10 -23.71
C ILE A 471 -6.38 -14.15 -22.66
N ASN A 472 -5.43 -15.01 -22.29
CA ASN A 472 -5.64 -15.98 -21.21
C ASN A 472 -5.86 -15.31 -19.85
N ASN A 473 -5.16 -14.21 -19.58
CA ASN A 473 -5.35 -13.45 -18.35
C ASN A 473 -6.73 -12.79 -18.30
N ILE A 474 -7.27 -12.31 -19.43
CA ILE A 474 -8.65 -11.83 -19.53
C ILE A 474 -9.63 -12.93 -19.12
N ALA A 475 -9.54 -14.11 -19.74
CA ALA A 475 -10.43 -15.23 -19.43
C ALA A 475 -10.35 -15.64 -17.95
N ALA A 476 -9.13 -15.72 -17.41
CA ALA A 476 -8.91 -16.05 -16.00
C ALA A 476 -9.45 -14.97 -15.06
N TRP A 477 -9.28 -13.69 -15.40
CA TRP A 477 -9.78 -12.58 -14.58
C TRP A 477 -11.31 -12.52 -14.60
N LEU A 478 -11.94 -12.65 -15.76
CA LEU A 478 -13.40 -12.70 -15.88
C LEU A 478 -13.99 -13.89 -15.11
N GLU A 479 -13.30 -15.04 -15.13
CA GLU A 479 -13.68 -16.23 -14.37
C GLU A 479 -13.53 -16.02 -12.86
N ASP A 480 -12.39 -15.48 -12.42
CA ASP A 480 -12.09 -15.27 -11.00
C ASP A 480 -13.06 -14.25 -10.35
N ASN A 481 -13.65 -13.35 -11.15
CA ASN A 481 -14.63 -12.37 -10.71
C ASN A 481 -16.08 -12.73 -11.09
N ASN A 482 -16.31 -13.94 -11.60
CA ASN A 482 -17.65 -14.44 -11.87
C ASN A 482 -18.30 -14.95 -10.57
N SER A 483 -19.53 -14.52 -10.30
CA SER A 483 -20.29 -14.95 -9.11
C SER A 483 -21.19 -16.17 -9.37
N SER A 484 -21.30 -16.61 -10.63
CA SER A 484 -22.07 -17.78 -11.08
C SER A 484 -21.35 -19.11 -10.81
N GLN A 485 -22.09 -20.23 -10.75
CA GLN A 485 -21.52 -21.58 -10.60
C GLN A 485 -20.73 -21.99 -11.85
N ALA A 486 -19.40 -22.01 -11.68
CA ALA A 486 -18.37 -22.19 -12.70
C ALA A 486 -18.54 -23.41 -13.63
N GLN A 487 -19.09 -23.16 -14.82
CA GLN A 487 -18.74 -23.88 -16.03
C GLN A 487 -17.83 -22.96 -16.86
N LYS A 488 -16.50 -23.16 -16.78
CA LYS A 488 -15.50 -22.46 -17.60
C LYS A 488 -15.85 -22.50 -19.09
N SER A 489 -16.64 -21.54 -19.55
CA SER A 489 -17.29 -21.58 -20.86
C SER A 489 -17.38 -20.16 -21.40
N ILE A 490 -16.94 -20.02 -22.65
CA ILE A 490 -16.79 -18.73 -23.30
C ILE A 490 -17.56 -18.77 -24.61
N LEU A 491 -18.50 -17.86 -24.78
CA LEU A 491 -19.13 -17.58 -26.06
C LEU A 491 -18.49 -16.34 -26.67
N ILE A 492 -17.79 -16.53 -27.78
CA ILE A 492 -17.24 -15.47 -28.60
C ILE A 492 -18.26 -15.14 -29.69
N TYR A 493 -18.74 -13.91 -29.71
CA TYR A 493 -19.73 -13.40 -30.63
C TYR A 493 -19.17 -12.26 -31.46
N ASP A 494 -19.24 -12.42 -32.76
CA ASP A 494 -18.76 -11.43 -33.70
C ASP A 494 -19.91 -10.70 -34.41
N THR A 495 -19.84 -9.37 -34.46
CA THR A 495 -20.92 -8.51 -34.96
C THR A 495 -20.80 -8.16 -36.45
N PHE A 496 -19.76 -8.60 -37.17
CA PHE A 496 -19.61 -8.29 -38.60
C PHE A 496 -20.78 -8.82 -39.46
N HIS A 497 -21.20 -8.01 -40.44
CA HIS A 497 -22.12 -8.38 -41.52
C HIS A 497 -21.39 -8.31 -42.87
N GLY A 498 -21.08 -9.46 -43.47
CA GLY A 498 -20.37 -9.59 -44.75
C GLY A 498 -19.37 -10.75 -44.71
N PRO A 499 -18.60 -11.00 -45.79
CA PRO A 499 -17.34 -11.73 -45.65
C PRO A 499 -16.41 -10.83 -44.83
N GLY A 500 -16.61 -10.84 -43.51
CA GLY A 500 -15.62 -10.33 -42.56
C GLY A 500 -14.32 -11.11 -42.73
N PRO A 501 -13.30 -10.85 -41.90
CA PRO A 501 -12.23 -11.84 -41.80
C PRO A 501 -12.93 -13.19 -41.57
N ASP A 502 -12.55 -14.21 -42.35
CA ASP A 502 -13.22 -15.53 -42.46
C ASP A 502 -13.80 -16.02 -41.11
N LYS A 503 -14.62 -17.08 -41.08
CA LYS A 503 -14.97 -17.81 -39.83
C LYS A 503 -13.77 -18.12 -38.87
N SER A 504 -12.54 -17.84 -39.32
CA SER A 504 -11.25 -17.65 -38.64
C SER A 504 -10.80 -16.19 -38.35
N ALA A 505 -11.65 -15.23 -37.96
CA ALA A 505 -11.19 -13.89 -37.60
C ALA A 505 -10.44 -13.90 -36.26
N PHE A 506 -11.09 -14.42 -35.23
CA PHE A 506 -10.49 -14.66 -33.93
C PHE A 506 -9.37 -15.71 -34.01
N SER A 507 -8.31 -15.51 -33.24
CA SER A 507 -7.13 -16.36 -33.35
C SER A 507 -7.40 -17.81 -32.93
N ARG A 508 -7.09 -18.77 -33.82
CA ARG A 508 -7.20 -20.20 -33.50
C ARG A 508 -6.24 -20.59 -32.38
N ASN A 509 -5.04 -20.01 -32.38
CA ASN A 509 -4.06 -20.23 -31.34
C ASN A 509 -4.53 -19.67 -29.99
N ALA A 510 -5.24 -18.53 -29.99
CA ALA A 510 -5.88 -18.01 -28.78
C ALA A 510 -6.95 -18.97 -28.25
N VAL A 511 -7.80 -19.53 -29.12
CA VAL A 511 -8.78 -20.58 -28.72
C VAL A 511 -8.08 -21.79 -28.12
N THR A 512 -7.07 -22.34 -28.81
CA THR A 512 -6.33 -23.50 -28.30
C THR A 512 -5.65 -23.21 -26.96
N ALA A 513 -5.16 -21.98 -26.75
CA ALA A 513 -4.57 -21.58 -25.48
C ALA A 513 -5.62 -21.50 -24.35
N LEU A 514 -6.83 -21.01 -24.64
CA LEU A 514 -7.96 -20.99 -23.70
C LEU A 514 -8.43 -22.41 -23.36
N GLU A 515 -8.60 -23.27 -24.37
CA GLU A 515 -8.99 -24.66 -24.19
C GLU A 515 -7.98 -25.45 -23.35
N LYS A 516 -6.67 -25.19 -23.56
CA LYS A 516 -5.61 -25.76 -22.73
C LYS A 516 -5.72 -25.36 -21.25
N ASN A 517 -6.30 -24.20 -20.95
CA ASN A 517 -6.58 -23.72 -19.59
C ASN A 517 -7.94 -24.20 -19.04
N GLY A 518 -8.63 -25.08 -19.78
CA GLY A 518 -9.86 -25.75 -19.39
C GLY A 518 -11.14 -24.97 -19.72
N PHE A 519 -11.07 -23.99 -20.61
CA PHE A 519 -12.26 -23.27 -21.09
C PHE A 519 -12.90 -24.00 -22.27
N THR A 520 -14.22 -24.17 -22.25
CA THR A 520 -14.98 -24.58 -23.43
C THR A 520 -15.32 -23.33 -24.24
N VAL A 521 -14.73 -23.18 -25.43
CA VAL A 521 -14.92 -21.98 -26.25
C VAL A 521 -15.84 -22.30 -27.42
N ARG A 522 -16.87 -21.47 -27.63
CA ARG A 522 -17.68 -21.48 -28.86
C ARG A 522 -17.57 -20.14 -29.54
N ILE A 523 -17.27 -20.15 -30.84
CA ILE A 523 -17.29 -18.95 -31.68
C ILE A 523 -18.56 -18.99 -32.52
N THR A 524 -19.25 -17.86 -32.62
CA THR A 524 -20.35 -17.65 -33.57
C THR A 524 -20.38 -16.19 -34.02
N ASP A 525 -21.15 -15.90 -35.04
CA ASP A 525 -21.25 -14.58 -35.65
C ASP A 525 -22.72 -14.21 -35.92
N ARG A 526 -22.92 -12.97 -36.37
CA ARG A 526 -24.23 -12.46 -36.78
C ARG A 526 -24.84 -13.17 -38.02
N GLN A 527 -24.10 -13.96 -38.79
CA GLN A 527 -24.65 -14.74 -39.91
C GLN A 527 -25.25 -16.07 -39.43
N GLU A 528 -24.54 -16.77 -38.55
CA GLU A 528 -24.97 -18.03 -37.96
C GLU A 528 -26.03 -17.81 -36.88
N THR A 529 -25.86 -16.76 -36.08
CA THR A 529 -26.74 -16.41 -34.96
C THR A 529 -27.16 -14.93 -35.05
N PRO A 530 -28.25 -14.63 -35.80
CA PRO A 530 -28.66 -13.25 -36.11
C PRO A 530 -28.95 -12.36 -34.90
N GLU A 531 -29.40 -12.96 -33.78
CA GLU A 531 -29.74 -12.25 -32.55
C GLU A 531 -29.17 -12.96 -31.31
N VAL A 532 -28.58 -12.18 -30.40
CA VAL A 532 -28.10 -12.66 -29.09
C VAL A 532 -29.28 -12.85 -28.13
N SER A 533 -29.87 -14.04 -28.15
CA SER A 533 -30.97 -14.39 -27.24
C SER A 533 -30.50 -14.79 -25.84
N GLU A 534 -31.34 -14.58 -24.82
CA GLU A 534 -31.08 -14.98 -23.44
C GLU A 534 -30.71 -16.47 -23.32
N ARG A 535 -31.45 -17.35 -24.00
CA ARG A 535 -31.21 -18.81 -23.99
C ARG A 535 -29.87 -19.24 -24.57
N LEU A 536 -29.27 -18.39 -25.41
CA LEU A 536 -27.96 -18.66 -25.99
C LEU A 536 -26.87 -18.36 -24.95
N ILE A 537 -26.90 -17.17 -24.38
CA ILE A 537 -25.86 -16.67 -23.47
C ILE A 537 -25.97 -17.27 -22.08
N GLU A 538 -27.16 -17.68 -21.62
CA GLU A 538 -27.38 -18.28 -20.30
C GLU A 538 -26.51 -19.53 -20.05
N LYS A 539 -26.18 -20.27 -21.12
CA LYS A 539 -25.37 -21.50 -21.09
C LYS A 539 -23.88 -21.25 -20.86
N TYR A 540 -23.45 -19.99 -20.93
CA TYR A 540 -22.06 -19.62 -20.83
C TYR A 540 -21.84 -18.75 -19.61
N ASP A 541 -20.64 -18.82 -19.05
CA ASP A 541 -20.23 -17.98 -17.94
C ASP A 541 -19.56 -16.68 -18.41
N GLN A 542 -19.00 -16.70 -19.62
CA GLN A 542 -18.36 -15.55 -20.22
C GLN A 542 -18.92 -15.27 -21.61
N PHE A 543 -19.25 -14.01 -21.85
CA PHE A 543 -19.69 -13.52 -23.15
C PHE A 543 -18.66 -12.53 -23.72
N TRP A 544 -18.07 -12.83 -24.87
CA TRP A 544 -17.04 -12.00 -25.49
C TRP A 544 -17.59 -11.44 -26.80
N ILE A 545 -17.81 -10.14 -26.87
CA ILE A 545 -18.40 -9.47 -28.01
C ILE A 545 -17.39 -8.58 -28.72
N PHE A 546 -17.27 -8.78 -30.03
CA PHE A 546 -16.34 -8.06 -30.89
C PHE A 546 -17.11 -7.14 -31.84
N PHE A 547 -16.75 -5.86 -31.82
CA PHE A 547 -17.31 -4.84 -32.69
C PHE A 547 -16.33 -4.52 -33.81
N GLY A 548 -16.77 -4.73 -35.05
CA GLY A 548 -15.95 -4.58 -36.24
C GLY A 548 -15.73 -3.14 -36.73
N GLU A 549 -14.97 -3.02 -37.84
CA GLU A 549 -14.62 -1.74 -38.51
C GLU A 549 -15.74 -1.15 -39.40
N SER A 550 -16.92 -1.76 -39.47
CA SER A 550 -17.96 -1.31 -40.40
C SER A 550 -18.82 -0.19 -39.80
N ASP A 551 -18.88 0.94 -40.50
CA ASP A 551 -19.75 2.11 -40.26
C ASP A 551 -21.26 1.78 -40.27
N SER A 552 -21.65 0.53 -40.56
CA SER A 552 -23.03 0.10 -40.77
C SER A 552 -23.38 -1.27 -40.18
N GLY A 553 -22.73 -1.68 -39.08
CA GLY A 553 -23.21 -2.84 -38.31
C GLY A 553 -24.59 -2.55 -37.69
N PRO A 554 -25.56 -3.48 -37.71
CA PRO A 554 -26.85 -3.23 -37.06
C PRO A 554 -26.64 -3.00 -35.57
N TYR A 555 -27.28 -1.96 -35.06
CA TYR A 555 -27.40 -1.68 -33.63
C TYR A 555 -27.83 -2.94 -32.89
N LEU A 556 -27.33 -3.12 -31.66
CA LEU A 556 -27.87 -4.16 -30.80
C LEU A 556 -29.35 -3.84 -30.59
N SER A 557 -30.22 -4.82 -30.84
CA SER A 557 -31.65 -4.64 -30.61
C SER A 557 -31.90 -4.40 -29.12
N ASN A 558 -33.04 -3.80 -28.79
CA ASN A 558 -33.39 -3.61 -27.38
C ASN A 558 -33.49 -4.95 -26.62
N SER A 559 -33.92 -6.02 -27.29
CA SER A 559 -33.96 -7.38 -26.74
C SER A 559 -32.56 -7.94 -26.48
N GLU A 560 -31.59 -7.71 -27.37
CA GLU A 560 -30.18 -8.10 -27.16
C GLU A 560 -29.59 -7.37 -25.95
N LEU A 561 -29.82 -6.06 -25.84
CA LEU A 561 -29.35 -5.26 -24.71
C LEU A 561 -29.97 -5.68 -23.38
N GLU A 562 -31.25 -6.08 -23.39
CA GLU A 562 -31.94 -6.60 -22.21
C GLU A 562 -31.40 -7.98 -21.80
N ALA A 563 -31.17 -8.88 -22.76
CA ALA A 563 -30.54 -10.18 -22.51
C ALA A 563 -29.14 -10.04 -21.92
N ILE A 564 -28.29 -9.17 -22.49
CA ILE A 564 -26.94 -8.90 -21.96
C ILE A 564 -27.02 -8.27 -20.57
N SER A 565 -27.94 -7.32 -20.35
CA SER A 565 -28.13 -6.72 -19.02
C SER A 565 -28.54 -7.75 -17.97
N LYS A 566 -29.41 -8.71 -18.32
CA LYS A 566 -29.81 -9.79 -17.44
C LYS A 566 -28.65 -10.73 -17.14
N PHE A 567 -27.92 -11.15 -18.16
CA PHE A 567 -26.70 -11.96 -18.03
C PHE A 567 -25.70 -11.34 -17.04
N MET A 568 -25.46 -10.04 -17.15
CA MET A 568 -24.58 -9.31 -16.24
C MET A 568 -25.17 -9.16 -14.82
N SER A 569 -26.50 -9.10 -14.68
CA SER A 569 -27.16 -9.07 -13.36
C SER A 569 -27.09 -10.41 -12.61
N GLU A 570 -26.86 -11.51 -13.33
CA GLU A 570 -26.60 -12.84 -12.75
C GLU A 570 -25.17 -13.00 -12.22
N GLY A 571 -24.35 -11.94 -12.30
CA GLY A 571 -22.96 -11.95 -11.84
C GLY A 571 -21.96 -12.57 -12.82
N LYS A 572 -22.40 -12.86 -14.06
CA LYS A 572 -21.56 -13.40 -15.15
C LYS A 572 -20.73 -12.31 -15.82
N SER A 573 -19.66 -12.71 -16.52
CA SER A 573 -18.62 -11.77 -16.93
C SER A 573 -18.56 -11.56 -18.44
N MET A 574 -18.12 -10.39 -18.90
CA MET A 574 -18.11 -10.03 -20.33
C MET A 574 -16.79 -9.40 -20.79
N LEU A 575 -16.41 -9.65 -22.04
CA LEU A 575 -15.36 -8.91 -22.75
C LEU A 575 -16.01 -8.12 -23.88
N VAL A 576 -15.73 -6.83 -23.97
CA VAL A 576 -16.17 -5.94 -25.05
C VAL A 576 -14.95 -5.41 -25.78
N VAL A 577 -14.82 -5.76 -27.05
CA VAL A 577 -13.70 -5.29 -27.89
C VAL A 577 -14.20 -4.38 -28.99
N ALA A 578 -13.64 -3.18 -29.07
CA ALA A 578 -13.98 -2.20 -30.09
C ALA A 578 -12.93 -2.16 -31.21
N GLY A 579 -13.39 -2.22 -32.45
CA GLY A 579 -12.60 -1.94 -33.64
C GLY A 579 -12.38 -0.44 -33.88
N GLN A 580 -11.76 -0.12 -35.01
CA GLN A 580 -11.49 1.26 -35.42
C GLN A 580 -12.70 1.89 -36.13
N PRO A 581 -13.04 3.17 -35.88
CA PRO A 581 -13.95 3.91 -36.75
C PRO A 581 -13.28 4.24 -38.10
N GLN A 582 -13.96 4.00 -39.22
CA GLN A 582 -13.37 4.23 -40.55
C GLN A 582 -13.39 5.70 -40.99
N ASN A 583 -14.42 6.51 -40.68
CA ASN A 583 -14.39 7.93 -41.06
C ASN A 583 -15.44 8.88 -40.41
N ARG A 584 -16.23 8.46 -39.41
CA ARG A 584 -17.26 9.33 -38.78
C ARG A 584 -17.28 9.24 -37.25
N ALA A 585 -17.74 10.33 -36.63
CA ALA A 585 -18.07 10.39 -35.20
C ALA A 585 -19.11 9.32 -34.78
N ASP A 586 -19.88 8.79 -35.75
CA ASP A 586 -20.96 7.81 -35.54
C ASP A 586 -20.50 6.34 -35.64
N GLY A 587 -19.25 6.06 -36.02
CA GLY A 587 -18.77 4.69 -36.29
C GLY A 587 -18.69 3.79 -35.05
N LEU A 588 -18.68 4.35 -33.84
CA LEU A 588 -18.62 3.62 -32.57
C LEU A 588 -19.97 3.54 -31.86
N THR A 589 -21.07 3.92 -32.52
CA THR A 589 -22.39 4.01 -31.88
C THR A 589 -22.90 2.63 -31.41
N ALA A 590 -22.61 1.56 -32.13
CA ALA A 590 -23.02 0.20 -31.74
C ALA A 590 -22.34 -0.29 -30.45
N VAL A 591 -21.01 -0.15 -30.35
CA VAL A 591 -20.30 -0.51 -29.11
C VAL A 591 -20.69 0.43 -27.96
N ASN A 592 -20.88 1.72 -28.25
CA ASN A 592 -21.25 2.73 -27.26
C ASN A 592 -22.66 2.54 -26.70
N GLN A 593 -23.61 1.95 -27.43
CA GLN A 593 -24.93 1.59 -26.89
C GLN A 593 -24.84 0.60 -25.73
N LEU A 594 -23.85 -0.29 -25.76
CA LEU A 594 -23.58 -1.24 -24.69
C LEU A 594 -22.64 -0.65 -23.64
N SER A 595 -21.49 -0.12 -24.05
CA SER A 595 -20.43 0.32 -23.12
C SER A 595 -20.84 1.52 -22.28
N SER A 596 -21.71 2.42 -22.78
CA SER A 596 -22.13 3.61 -22.03
C SER A 596 -22.92 3.25 -20.77
N ARG A 597 -23.58 2.08 -20.75
CA ARG A 597 -24.29 1.56 -19.57
C ARG A 597 -23.35 1.22 -18.42
N TYR A 598 -22.08 0.96 -18.73
CA TYR A 598 -21.00 0.70 -17.78
C TYR A 598 -20.08 1.91 -17.63
N GLY A 599 -20.50 3.09 -18.10
CA GLY A 599 -19.74 4.34 -17.97
C GLY A 599 -18.50 4.44 -18.84
N ILE A 600 -18.49 3.77 -20.01
CA ILE A 600 -17.42 3.85 -20.99
C ILE A 600 -17.95 4.33 -22.33
N ILE A 601 -17.23 5.26 -22.95
CA ILE A 601 -17.46 5.68 -24.33
C ILE A 601 -16.19 5.48 -25.13
N PHE A 602 -16.25 4.70 -26.20
CA PHE A 602 -15.22 4.63 -27.21
C PHE A 602 -15.34 5.81 -28.17
N TYR A 603 -14.22 6.47 -28.49
CA TYR A 603 -14.19 7.60 -29.40
C TYR A 603 -12.84 7.70 -30.12
N GLY A 604 -12.84 8.32 -31.30
CA GLY A 604 -11.63 8.58 -32.08
C GLY A 604 -10.82 7.34 -32.42
N SER A 605 -9.61 7.57 -32.91
CA SER A 605 -8.61 6.53 -33.13
C SER A 605 -7.22 7.06 -32.77
N VAL A 606 -6.36 6.14 -32.35
CA VAL A 606 -4.95 6.38 -32.10
C VAL A 606 -4.14 5.29 -32.78
N GLU A 607 -3.06 5.70 -33.43
CA GLU A 607 -2.03 4.79 -33.91
C GLU A 607 -0.92 4.77 -32.87
N ASN A 608 -0.79 3.64 -32.18
CA ASN A 608 0.25 3.38 -31.21
C ASN A 608 1.47 2.76 -31.90
N GLN A 609 2.59 2.67 -31.18
CA GLN A 609 3.70 1.81 -31.60
C GLN A 609 3.21 0.37 -31.76
N ASP A 610 3.82 -0.39 -32.68
CA ASP A 610 3.46 -1.80 -32.92
C ASP A 610 3.54 -2.63 -31.64
N GLU A 611 4.52 -2.33 -30.80
CA GLU A 611 4.74 -2.93 -29.48
C GLU A 611 4.43 -1.91 -28.38
N LEU A 612 3.47 -2.22 -27.52
CA LEU A 612 3.22 -1.50 -26.27
C LEU A 612 3.80 -2.27 -25.10
N SER A 613 4.75 -1.68 -24.39
CA SER A 613 5.28 -2.27 -23.17
C SER A 613 4.22 -2.30 -22.07
N ALA A 614 4.09 -3.43 -21.40
CA ALA A 614 3.20 -3.65 -20.25
C ALA A 614 3.99 -3.85 -18.94
N ALA A 615 5.19 -4.43 -18.99
CA ALA A 615 6.11 -4.53 -17.85
C ALA A 615 7.58 -4.73 -18.32
N PRO A 616 8.60 -4.07 -17.72
CA PRO A 616 9.98 -4.09 -18.25
C PRO A 616 10.73 -5.38 -17.87
N ALA A 617 10.39 -6.02 -16.75
CA ALA A 617 11.01 -7.26 -16.30
C ALA A 617 10.18 -7.92 -15.19
N SER A 618 9.10 -8.61 -15.55
CA SER A 618 8.17 -9.15 -14.54
C SER A 618 8.41 -10.60 -14.15
N TYR A 619 9.22 -11.42 -14.84
CA TYR A 619 9.21 -12.87 -14.58
C TYR A 619 9.45 -13.28 -13.10
N PHE A 620 10.37 -12.59 -12.41
CA PHE A 620 10.61 -12.86 -10.99
C PHE A 620 9.45 -12.37 -10.09
N LEU A 621 9.04 -11.10 -10.28
CA LEU A 621 7.97 -10.48 -9.51
C LEU A 621 6.61 -11.15 -9.74
N SER A 622 6.32 -11.54 -10.97
CA SER A 622 5.10 -12.23 -11.38
C SER A 622 5.05 -13.68 -10.90
N ARG A 623 6.21 -14.36 -10.80
CA ARG A 623 6.29 -15.70 -10.21
C ARG A 623 6.08 -15.64 -8.70
N MET A 624 6.70 -14.68 -8.02
CA MET A 624 6.47 -14.44 -6.59
C MET A 624 5.02 -14.04 -6.30
N SER A 625 4.50 -13.03 -7.01
CA SER A 625 3.08 -12.63 -6.94
C SER A 625 2.17 -13.83 -7.22
N GLY A 626 2.50 -14.64 -8.23
CA GLY A 626 1.69 -15.78 -8.62
C GLY A 626 1.68 -16.96 -7.66
N VAL A 627 2.73 -17.14 -6.88
CA VAL A 627 2.74 -18.07 -5.75
C VAL A 627 1.90 -17.50 -4.61
N LEU A 628 2.07 -16.21 -4.31
CA LEU A 628 1.35 -15.52 -3.24
C LEU A 628 -0.17 -15.50 -3.49
N GLY A 629 -0.60 -15.19 -4.71
CA GLY A 629 -2.00 -15.24 -5.13
C GLY A 629 -2.62 -16.63 -5.03
N ARG A 630 -1.85 -17.70 -5.27
CA ARG A 630 -2.33 -19.08 -5.07
C ARG A 630 -2.50 -19.43 -3.59
N ILE A 631 -1.58 -18.98 -2.73
CA ILE A 631 -1.69 -19.15 -1.28
C ILE A 631 -2.91 -18.40 -0.74
N LEU A 632 -3.11 -17.15 -1.17
CA LEU A 632 -4.30 -16.35 -0.86
C LEU A 632 -5.60 -17.06 -1.22
N ARG A 633 -5.69 -17.65 -2.42
CA ARG A 633 -6.90 -18.37 -2.84
C ARG A 633 -7.19 -19.59 -1.97
N LEU A 634 -6.15 -20.25 -1.45
CA LEU A 634 -6.32 -21.35 -0.50
C LEU A 634 -6.79 -20.84 0.87
N VAL A 635 -6.37 -19.65 1.28
CA VAL A 635 -6.74 -19.03 2.56
C VAL A 635 -8.13 -18.38 2.51
N ASN A 636 -8.52 -17.71 1.43
CA ASN A 636 -9.85 -17.10 1.28
C ASN A 636 -10.95 -18.12 0.97
N LYS A 637 -10.61 -19.32 0.47
CA LYS A 637 -11.55 -20.44 0.33
C LYS A 637 -11.72 -21.27 1.60
N ALA A 638 -10.81 -21.12 2.57
CA ALA A 638 -10.86 -21.77 3.88
C ALA A 638 -11.52 -20.85 4.90
#